data_AF-A0A960WKR1-F1
#
_entry.id   AF-A0A960WKR1-F1
#
_cell.length_a   1.000
_cell.length_b   1.000
_cell.length_c   1.000
_cell.angle_alpha   90.00
_cell.angle_beta   90.00
_cell.angle_gamma   90.00
#
_symmetry.space_group_name_H-M   'P 1'
#
loop_
_entity.id
_entity.type
_entity.pdbx_description
1 polymer ?
#
loop_
_entity_poly.entity_id
_entity_poly.type
_entity_poly.pdbx_seq_one_letter_code
_entity_poly.pdbx_strand_id
1 'polypeptide(L)'
;MIKGRITSLMTFGILTLGILVLSCGPNPFGTPEALNDGFRIFSNDFQNQSDNGMAAELTKVIRSAKVTLDCSFARITRSDIADAIIERAGSGVVVRVGLDFDEADGDTTVQRIIDSALFSREFDLTRRSKLLIGNKGDGATRYNFCVADERRIYFSTAAASDTDMNLIPNVAMILSTEEFGISREFTKELNMMSQGSFGNSKAKLDFDTKFNILNQVIAVHWGPQESPLDILAAELTDARKSIRIYTTQFQTTSTKSERDLPSVLQRRLDRNIPIEIVASSQALFDTDTKLLNFLNTSVQLRQYFNSQNRVGLNFVLIDEGTTDERLIVFAGGFRSRANSSDDGVLFIMKGNLTTSFGRQVFEILRSQSTQISTTPTNIATPNQREVVINEIGWMGSIANDASADANDEFIELYNRSSSAINLSGWKFACTTNGTSINSLITIPTGVSIPAQGYLVLAKYVDRAIPSASVALDISITNSSRECTLTDGDAVDNASGLYSSASFTGTIVDVAGDNSTAFSSNPAFGSSSSSVKRSMERIDPASSGGVLANWRSNPFTASANPYIASLYRNATFGSPGFPNNPVVTSVEINRSLVFGTSAGHPNGVLKITVQDSSANQNAGAIETVQVRATSNSDSTGVLLTLTETAAVTGIFTSVATGTNLNFTTGASSGNQLQVNSGDTITVTYLANSTSYTATANWFAQNLVLNEIGKNCNGDTSSDYVEIYNPNAQAVTLTNVRLLRDSGTGSSICDITSGDWTTSVNLSGSLSATGYAIIAGVNYTTSS
;
A
#
# COMPACT_ATOMS: atom_id res chain seq x y z
N MET A 1 -75.47 -27.15 -17.29
CA MET A 1 -76.60 -27.79 -16.59
C MET A 1 -76.05 -28.68 -15.49
N ILE A 2 -76.46 -28.40 -14.24
CA ILE A 2 -76.74 -29.34 -13.12
C ILE A 2 -75.53 -30.15 -12.58
N LYS A 3 -74.87 -29.66 -11.50
CA LYS A 3 -75.01 -29.98 -10.04
C LYS A 3 -74.38 -31.34 -9.63
N GLY A 4 -73.58 -31.48 -8.56
CA GLY A 4 -73.11 -30.52 -7.55
C GLY A 4 -72.36 -31.15 -6.34
N ARG A 5 -71.97 -30.26 -5.40
CA ARG A 5 -71.59 -30.39 -3.96
C ARG A 5 -70.32 -31.19 -3.59
N ILE A 6 -69.23 -30.60 -3.07
CA ILE A 6 -68.90 -29.80 -1.84
C ILE A 6 -68.50 -30.67 -0.62
N THR A 7 -67.42 -30.21 0.07
CA THR A 7 -66.75 -30.60 1.35
C THR A 7 -65.56 -31.55 1.20
N SER A 8 -64.38 -31.40 1.84
CA SER A 8 -63.75 -30.39 2.71
C SER A 8 -62.29 -30.83 3.00
N LEU A 9 -61.47 -29.90 3.51
CA LEU A 9 -60.23 -30.04 4.29
C LEU A 9 -58.84 -30.09 3.62
N MET A 10 -57.96 -29.30 4.24
CA MET A 10 -56.60 -28.89 3.94
C MET A 10 -55.53 -29.98 4.10
N THR A 11 -54.37 -29.71 3.48
CA THR A 11 -52.98 -29.73 4.02
C THR A 11 -52.02 -30.61 3.21
N PHE A 12 -50.92 -29.99 2.75
CA PHE A 12 -49.82 -30.58 2.00
C PHE A 12 -49.08 -31.66 2.82
N GLY A 13 -48.94 -32.85 2.23
CA GLY A 13 -48.14 -33.96 2.77
C GLY A 13 -46.71 -33.97 2.21
N ILE A 14 -45.73 -33.96 3.11
CA ILE A 14 -44.37 -34.43 2.89
C ILE A 14 -44.40 -35.96 2.98
N LEU A 15 -43.85 -36.68 2.00
CA LEU A 15 -43.65 -38.13 2.09
C LEU A 15 -42.20 -38.49 1.76
N THR A 16 -41.48 -38.87 2.82
CA THR A 16 -40.24 -39.64 2.81
C THR A 16 -40.54 -41.10 2.46
N LEU A 17 -39.70 -41.73 1.64
CA LEU A 17 -39.67 -43.18 1.48
C LEU A 17 -38.24 -43.68 1.61
N GLY A 18 -37.97 -44.43 2.67
CA GLY A 18 -36.71 -45.11 2.91
C GLY A 18 -36.63 -46.45 2.17
N ILE A 19 -35.42 -46.84 1.79
CA ILE A 19 -35.10 -48.19 1.32
C ILE A 19 -33.91 -48.73 2.12
N LEU A 20 -34.05 -50.03 2.43
CA LEU A 20 -33.32 -50.92 3.33
C LEU A 20 -31.80 -51.01 3.09
N VAL A 21 -31.07 -51.21 4.19
CA VAL A 21 -29.66 -51.59 4.27
C VAL A 21 -29.55 -53.11 4.43
N LEU A 22 -28.61 -53.74 3.71
CA LEU A 22 -27.90 -54.94 4.16
C LEU A 22 -26.47 -54.94 3.58
N SER A 23 -25.54 -55.35 4.45
CA SER A 23 -24.14 -54.97 4.55
C SER A 23 -23.15 -55.77 3.68
N CYS A 24 -22.08 -55.10 3.24
CA CYS A 24 -20.75 -55.69 3.04
C CYS A 24 -19.77 -54.94 3.98
N GLY A 25 -18.87 -55.68 4.64
CA GLY A 25 -18.03 -55.18 5.74
C GLY A 25 -17.09 -54.02 5.38
N PRO A 26 -16.55 -53.29 6.37
CA PRO A 26 -15.70 -52.14 6.14
C PRO A 26 -14.40 -52.57 5.44
N ASN A 27 -14.11 -51.94 4.29
CA ASN A 27 -12.75 -51.88 3.79
C ASN A 27 -11.90 -51.14 4.84
N PRO A 28 -10.82 -51.73 5.38
CA PRO A 28 -9.94 -51.06 6.35
C PRO A 28 -9.21 -49.85 5.74
N PHE A 29 -9.34 -49.64 4.44
CA PHE A 29 -9.05 -48.40 3.75
C PHE A 29 -10.39 -47.81 3.31
N GLY A 30 -10.81 -46.71 3.97
CA GLY A 30 -12.09 -46.07 3.71
C GLY A 30 -12.35 -45.84 2.21
N THR A 31 -13.62 -45.69 1.84
CA THR A 31 -14.00 -45.21 0.51
C THR A 31 -13.13 -44.00 0.15
N PRO A 32 -12.37 -44.02 -0.96
CA PRO A 32 -11.69 -42.82 -1.42
C PRO A 32 -12.74 -41.71 -1.51
N GLU A 33 -12.53 -40.60 -0.80
CA GLU A 33 -13.31 -39.39 -1.04
C GLU A 33 -13.22 -39.11 -2.54
N ALA A 34 -14.38 -38.92 -3.17
CA ALA A 34 -14.48 -38.66 -4.59
C ALA A 34 -13.60 -37.45 -4.96
N LEU A 35 -12.47 -37.69 -5.61
CA LEU A 35 -11.71 -36.65 -6.30
C LEU A 35 -12.44 -36.28 -7.61
N ASN A 36 -13.58 -35.60 -7.50
CA ASN A 36 -14.24 -34.97 -8.65
C ASN A 36 -13.59 -33.60 -9.01
N ASP A 37 -12.57 -33.15 -8.29
CA ASP A 37 -11.88 -31.85 -8.42
C ASP A 37 -10.41 -32.00 -8.89
N GLY A 38 -10.18 -32.67 -10.02
CA GLY A 38 -8.84 -32.90 -10.56
C GLY A 38 -8.07 -31.63 -10.93
N PHE A 39 -8.76 -30.59 -11.38
CA PHE A 39 -8.15 -29.35 -11.86
C PHE A 39 -9.11 -28.16 -11.72
N ARG A 40 -8.63 -27.05 -11.16
CA ARG A 40 -9.32 -25.74 -11.15
C ARG A 40 -8.30 -24.65 -11.47
N ILE A 41 -8.72 -23.64 -12.23
CA ILE A 41 -7.96 -22.42 -12.52
C ILE A 41 -8.89 -21.23 -12.37
N PHE A 42 -8.41 -20.18 -11.72
CA PHE A 42 -9.19 -18.97 -11.45
C PHE A 42 -8.25 -17.78 -11.25
N SER A 43 -8.78 -16.57 -11.43
CA SER A 43 -8.08 -15.32 -11.11
C SER A 43 -8.65 -14.71 -9.84
N ASN A 44 -7.90 -13.79 -9.25
CA ASN A 44 -8.47 -12.87 -8.29
C ASN A 44 -9.46 -11.95 -9.01
N ASP A 45 -10.30 -11.27 -8.22
CA ASP A 45 -11.19 -10.23 -8.72
C ASP A 45 -10.48 -8.89 -8.59
N PHE A 46 -9.55 -8.67 -9.53
CA PHE A 46 -8.79 -7.43 -9.62
C PHE A 46 -9.66 -6.23 -10.05
N GLN A 47 -10.92 -6.44 -10.44
CA GLN A 47 -11.87 -5.35 -10.69
C GLN A 47 -12.42 -4.80 -9.37
N ASN A 48 -12.81 -5.70 -8.47
CA ASN A 48 -13.37 -5.36 -7.17
C ASN A 48 -12.33 -5.39 -6.04
N GLN A 49 -11.04 -5.49 -6.39
CA GLN A 49 -9.91 -5.57 -5.46
C GLN A 49 -10.10 -6.63 -4.37
N SER A 50 -10.42 -7.86 -4.79
CA SER A 50 -10.68 -8.99 -3.90
C SER A 50 -9.90 -10.23 -4.34
N ASP A 51 -9.41 -11.01 -3.38
CA ASP A 51 -8.69 -12.26 -3.62
C ASP A 51 -9.53 -13.36 -4.28
N ASN A 52 -10.85 -13.18 -4.37
CA ASN A 52 -11.79 -14.14 -4.95
C ASN A 52 -11.60 -15.57 -4.40
N GLY A 53 -11.25 -15.67 -3.11
CA GLY A 53 -11.04 -16.94 -2.42
C GLY A 53 -9.68 -17.60 -2.63
N MET A 54 -8.69 -16.94 -3.23
CA MET A 54 -7.31 -17.47 -3.35
C MET A 54 -6.74 -17.91 -2.01
N ALA A 55 -6.79 -17.04 -0.98
CA ALA A 55 -6.28 -17.36 0.35
C ALA A 55 -7.09 -18.49 1.02
N ALA A 56 -8.41 -18.51 0.80
CA ALA A 56 -9.28 -19.55 1.33
C ALA A 56 -8.94 -20.92 0.73
N GLU A 57 -8.69 -21.01 -0.58
CA GLU A 57 -8.30 -22.26 -1.24
C GLU A 57 -6.88 -22.71 -0.85
N LEU A 58 -5.93 -21.78 -0.73
CA LEU A 58 -4.60 -22.08 -0.17
C LEU A 58 -4.72 -22.67 1.24
N THR A 59 -5.52 -22.04 2.10
CA THR A 59 -5.77 -22.52 3.46
C THR A 59 -6.42 -23.90 3.48
N LYS A 60 -7.37 -24.17 2.56
CA LYS A 60 -7.97 -25.51 2.41
C LYS A 60 -6.93 -26.56 2.05
N VAL A 61 -6.00 -26.26 1.14
CA VAL A 61 -4.92 -27.19 0.78
C VAL A 61 -4.00 -27.43 1.98
N ILE A 62 -3.55 -26.37 2.66
CA ILE A 62 -2.72 -26.47 3.87
C ILE A 62 -3.38 -27.36 4.93
N ARG A 63 -4.66 -27.11 5.22
CA ARG A 63 -5.40 -27.86 6.26
C ARG A 63 -5.72 -29.30 5.85
N SER A 64 -5.77 -29.59 4.54
CA SER A 64 -6.04 -30.94 4.04
C SER A 64 -4.88 -31.92 4.24
N ALA A 65 -3.65 -31.43 4.46
CA ALA A 65 -2.48 -32.27 4.64
C ALA A 65 -2.60 -33.18 5.87
N LYS A 66 -2.31 -34.47 5.69
CA LYS A 66 -2.40 -35.52 6.72
C LYS A 66 -1.03 -36.04 7.14
N VAL A 67 -0.04 -35.99 6.27
CA VAL A 67 1.31 -36.55 6.48
C VAL A 67 2.38 -35.51 6.19
N THR A 68 2.35 -34.90 5.01
CA THR A 68 3.35 -33.91 4.56
C THR A 68 2.69 -32.67 3.98
N LEU A 69 3.32 -31.53 4.21
CA LEU A 69 2.97 -30.26 3.58
C LEU A 69 4.24 -29.55 3.14
N ASP A 70 4.38 -29.36 1.84
CA ASP A 70 5.50 -28.68 1.22
C ASP A 70 5.03 -27.38 0.59
N CYS A 71 5.46 -26.24 1.14
CA CYS A 71 5.11 -24.93 0.62
C CYS A 71 6.35 -24.13 0.22
N SER A 72 6.20 -23.28 -0.78
CA SER A 72 7.16 -22.25 -1.12
C SER A 72 6.45 -20.96 -1.46
N PHE A 73 6.99 -19.84 -1.02
CA PHE A 73 6.40 -18.53 -1.25
C PHE A 73 7.46 -17.52 -1.65
N ALA A 74 7.10 -16.64 -2.58
CA ALA A 74 7.85 -15.41 -2.81
C ALA A 74 7.76 -14.49 -1.57
N ARG A 75 6.60 -14.46 -0.90
CA ARG A 75 6.37 -13.68 0.33
C ARG A 75 5.18 -14.21 1.11
N ILE A 76 5.20 -14.07 2.44
CA ILE A 76 4.07 -14.39 3.33
C ILE A 76 3.87 -13.24 4.32
N THR A 77 2.92 -12.34 4.06
CA THR A 77 2.56 -11.26 4.99
C THR A 77 1.17 -11.45 5.62
N ARG A 78 0.41 -12.43 5.13
CA ARG A 78 -0.94 -12.73 5.61
C ARG A 78 -0.91 -13.61 6.86
N SER A 79 -1.50 -13.12 7.94
CA SER A 79 -1.48 -13.80 9.23
C SER A 79 -2.30 -15.09 9.25
N ASP A 80 -3.43 -15.14 8.54
CA ASP A 80 -4.29 -16.31 8.43
C ASP A 80 -3.60 -17.50 7.75
N ILE A 81 -2.79 -17.24 6.71
CA ILE A 81 -1.99 -18.28 6.04
C ILE A 81 -0.89 -18.81 6.97
N ALA A 82 -0.16 -17.92 7.65
CA ALA A 82 0.85 -18.33 8.61
C ALA A 82 0.25 -19.10 9.80
N ASP A 83 -0.94 -18.73 10.27
CA ASP A 83 -1.66 -19.45 11.34
C ASP A 83 -2.03 -20.86 10.88
N ALA A 84 -2.51 -21.03 9.63
CA ALA A 84 -2.83 -22.35 9.07
C ALA A 84 -1.59 -23.25 8.96
N ILE A 85 -0.42 -22.69 8.60
CA ILE A 85 0.86 -23.41 8.55
C ILE A 85 1.28 -23.89 9.95
N ILE A 86 1.20 -23.00 10.95
CA ILE A 86 1.54 -23.29 12.35
C ILE A 86 0.58 -24.35 12.92
N GLU A 87 -0.73 -24.19 12.71
CA GLU A 87 -1.78 -25.14 13.10
C GLU A 87 -1.49 -26.54 12.56
N ARG A 88 -1.11 -26.61 11.27
CA ARG A 88 -0.86 -27.90 10.62
C ARG A 88 0.38 -28.60 11.17
N ALA A 89 1.46 -27.85 11.39
CA ALA A 89 2.69 -28.36 12.02
C ALA A 89 2.44 -28.84 13.46
N GLY A 90 1.66 -28.08 14.24
CA GLY A 90 1.30 -28.44 15.62
C GLY A 90 0.46 -29.71 15.72
N SER A 91 -0.21 -30.07 14.63
CA SER A 91 -1.03 -31.28 14.52
C SER A 91 -0.25 -32.51 14.04
N GLY A 92 1.10 -32.47 14.10
CA GLY A 92 1.97 -33.62 13.84
C GLY A 92 2.33 -33.88 12.36
N VAL A 93 1.86 -33.04 11.44
CA VAL A 93 2.24 -33.09 10.01
C VAL A 93 3.65 -32.54 9.83
N VAL A 94 4.42 -33.16 8.93
CA VAL A 94 5.75 -32.65 8.57
C VAL A 94 5.60 -31.51 7.59
N VAL A 95 5.86 -30.28 8.05
CA VAL A 95 5.70 -29.07 7.23
C VAL A 95 7.05 -28.52 6.82
N ARG A 96 7.24 -28.24 5.52
CA ARG A 96 8.41 -27.53 4.97
C ARG A 96 7.94 -26.26 4.29
N VAL A 97 8.57 -25.14 4.61
CA VAL A 97 8.26 -23.84 4.01
C VAL A 97 9.53 -23.21 3.45
N GLY A 98 9.56 -23.00 2.14
CA GLY A 98 10.66 -22.34 1.42
C GLY A 98 10.38 -20.86 1.20
N LEU A 99 11.37 -20.01 1.50
CA LEU A 99 11.34 -18.56 1.30
C LEU A 99 12.71 -18.08 0.80
N ASP A 100 12.69 -17.02 0.00
CA ASP A 100 13.89 -16.28 -0.34
C ASP A 100 14.42 -15.51 0.89
N PHE A 101 15.74 -15.31 1.00
CA PHE A 101 16.33 -14.64 2.16
C PHE A 101 15.84 -13.20 2.28
N ASP A 102 15.88 -12.47 1.16
CA ASP A 102 15.59 -11.03 1.14
C ASP A 102 14.11 -10.72 1.42
N GLU A 103 13.24 -11.72 1.28
CA GLU A 103 11.81 -11.63 1.56
C GLU A 103 11.43 -12.16 2.96
N ALA A 104 12.33 -12.94 3.58
CA ALA A 104 12.15 -13.47 4.93
C ALA A 104 12.77 -12.58 6.02
N ASP A 105 13.82 -11.83 5.69
CA ASP A 105 14.56 -11.01 6.65
C ASP A 105 13.74 -9.78 7.09
N GLY A 106 13.46 -9.69 8.39
CA GLY A 106 12.69 -8.59 8.98
C GLY A 106 11.16 -8.67 8.83
N ASP A 107 10.61 -9.72 8.20
CA ASP A 107 9.15 -9.91 8.11
C ASP A 107 8.57 -10.47 9.43
N THR A 108 7.61 -9.74 10.01
CA THR A 108 7.00 -10.08 11.30
C THR A 108 6.15 -11.35 11.25
N THR A 109 5.57 -11.68 10.10
CA THR A 109 4.76 -12.88 9.90
C THR A 109 5.65 -14.11 9.81
N VAL A 110 6.78 -14.01 9.10
CA VAL A 110 7.81 -15.06 9.06
C VAL A 110 8.41 -15.26 10.45
N GLN A 111 8.72 -14.18 11.17
CA GLN A 111 9.23 -14.25 12.54
C GLN A 111 8.26 -14.98 13.48
N ARG A 112 6.95 -14.78 13.31
CA ARG A 112 5.93 -15.49 14.08
C ARG A 112 5.92 -17.00 13.82
N ILE A 113 6.19 -17.45 12.59
CA ILE A 113 6.37 -18.89 12.28
C ILE A 113 7.60 -19.43 13.02
N ILE A 114 8.70 -18.67 13.08
CA ILE A 114 9.92 -19.02 13.81
C ILE A 114 9.63 -19.12 15.32
N ASP A 115 8.92 -18.15 15.88
CA ASP A 115 8.61 -18.04 17.32
C ASP A 115 7.63 -19.12 17.81
N SER A 116 6.89 -19.78 16.91
CA SER A 116 6.02 -20.92 17.25
C SER A 116 6.77 -22.10 17.89
N ALA A 117 8.10 -22.14 17.75
CA ALA A 117 8.96 -23.23 18.20
C ALA A 117 8.64 -24.61 17.57
N LEU A 118 7.84 -24.65 16.50
CA LEU A 118 7.52 -25.86 15.74
C LEU A 118 8.45 -26.09 14.54
N PHE A 119 9.10 -25.03 14.05
CA PHE A 119 9.98 -25.06 12.87
C PHE A 119 11.44 -24.87 13.26
N SER A 120 12.34 -25.65 12.67
CA SER A 120 13.78 -25.39 12.73
C SER A 120 14.30 -24.93 11.37
N ARG A 121 15.42 -24.20 11.37
CA ARG A 121 16.14 -23.91 10.12
C ARG A 121 16.78 -25.19 9.57
N GLU A 122 17.07 -25.18 8.28
CA GLU A 122 17.46 -26.33 7.44
C GLU A 122 18.51 -27.28 8.05
N PHE A 123 19.51 -26.76 8.79
CA PHE A 123 20.58 -27.56 9.42
C PHE A 123 20.31 -28.00 10.85
N ASP A 124 19.21 -27.57 11.46
CA ASP A 124 18.84 -27.91 12.83
C ASP A 124 17.86 -29.11 12.83
N LEU A 125 18.31 -30.25 13.35
CA LEU A 125 17.56 -31.51 13.38
C LEU A 125 16.56 -31.62 14.54
N THR A 126 16.47 -30.61 15.42
CA THR A 126 15.66 -30.69 16.65
C THR A 126 14.15 -30.74 16.40
N ARG A 127 13.68 -30.22 15.25
CA ARG A 127 12.25 -30.15 14.90
C ARG A 127 11.95 -30.88 13.61
N ARG A 128 10.74 -31.45 13.53
CA ARG A 128 10.25 -32.18 12.35
C ARG A 128 9.97 -31.24 11.18
N SER A 129 9.36 -30.10 11.44
CA SER A 129 9.02 -29.10 10.42
C SER A 129 10.18 -28.15 10.18
N LYS A 130 10.34 -27.70 8.94
CA LYS A 130 11.51 -26.93 8.47
C LYS A 130 11.12 -25.61 7.83
N LEU A 131 11.87 -24.57 8.15
CA LEU A 131 11.89 -23.31 7.41
C LEU A 131 13.17 -23.28 6.58
N LEU A 132 13.01 -23.32 5.26
CA LEU A 132 14.08 -23.35 4.27
C LEU A 132 14.26 -21.92 3.77
N ILE A 133 15.31 -21.24 4.24
CA ILE A 133 15.60 -19.86 3.87
C ILE A 133 16.70 -19.89 2.83
N GLY A 134 16.48 -19.20 1.71
CA GLY A 134 17.42 -19.16 0.61
C GLY A 134 18.70 -18.37 0.84
N ASN A 135 19.40 -18.13 -0.27
CA ASN A 135 20.61 -17.32 -0.24
C ASN A 135 20.25 -15.84 -0.35
N LYS A 136 21.18 -14.98 0.08
CA LYS A 136 21.10 -13.54 -0.18
C LYS A 136 21.62 -13.26 -1.58
N GLY A 137 20.89 -12.52 -2.42
CA GLY A 137 21.34 -12.23 -3.79
C GLY A 137 20.36 -11.48 -4.68
N ASP A 138 20.74 -11.29 -5.94
CA ASP A 138 19.97 -10.49 -6.92
C ASP A 138 18.84 -11.27 -7.64
N GLY A 139 18.74 -12.57 -7.39
CA GLY A 139 17.67 -13.44 -7.89
C GLY A 139 16.44 -13.33 -6.99
N ALA A 140 15.25 -13.48 -7.56
CA ALA A 140 14.01 -13.40 -6.79
C ALA A 140 13.15 -14.65 -7.01
N THR A 141 12.53 -15.15 -5.94
CA THR A 141 11.46 -16.14 -6.05
C THR A 141 10.18 -15.49 -6.55
N ARG A 142 9.53 -16.08 -7.56
CA ARG A 142 8.36 -15.48 -8.24
C ARG A 142 7.10 -16.34 -8.17
N TYR A 143 7.19 -17.55 -7.63
CA TYR A 143 6.07 -18.49 -7.52
C TYR A 143 5.63 -18.71 -6.09
N ASN A 144 4.40 -19.23 -5.95
CA ASN A 144 3.80 -19.54 -4.67
C ASN A 144 3.04 -20.84 -4.79
N PHE A 145 3.37 -21.83 -3.96
CA PHE A 145 2.68 -23.11 -3.99
C PHE A 145 2.65 -23.80 -2.62
N CYS A 146 1.70 -24.72 -2.47
CA CYS A 146 1.68 -25.71 -1.40
C CYS A 146 1.27 -27.06 -1.97
N VAL A 147 1.98 -28.13 -1.59
CA VAL A 147 1.69 -29.52 -1.94
C VAL A 147 1.33 -30.27 -0.66
N ALA A 148 0.07 -30.68 -0.54
CA ALA A 148 -0.40 -31.53 0.54
C ALA A 148 -0.33 -33.01 0.12
N ASP A 149 0.33 -33.81 0.94
CA ASP A 149 0.46 -35.27 0.80
C ASP A 149 0.87 -35.73 -0.61
N GLU A 150 1.74 -34.96 -1.28
CA GLU A 150 2.23 -35.19 -2.66
C GLU A 150 1.13 -35.35 -3.74
N ARG A 151 -0.09 -34.89 -3.45
CA ARG A 151 -1.26 -35.15 -4.31
C ARG A 151 -2.08 -33.91 -4.64
N ARG A 152 -2.24 -32.99 -3.68
CA ARG A 152 -3.07 -31.80 -3.84
C ARG A 152 -2.20 -30.56 -3.82
N ILE A 153 -2.15 -29.86 -4.95
CA ILE A 153 -1.28 -28.72 -5.18
C ILE A 153 -2.13 -27.47 -5.28
N TYR A 154 -1.80 -26.47 -4.47
CA TYR A 154 -2.15 -25.08 -4.74
C TYR A 154 -0.95 -24.43 -5.44
N PHE A 155 -1.20 -23.71 -6.52
CA PHE A 155 -0.22 -22.81 -7.14
C PHE A 155 -0.85 -21.44 -7.34
N SER A 156 -0.07 -20.36 -7.23
CA SER A 156 -0.48 -19.01 -7.60
C SER A 156 0.70 -18.16 -8.06
N THR A 157 0.42 -17.23 -8.98
CA THR A 157 1.32 -16.12 -9.32
C THR A 157 1.32 -15.02 -8.26
N ALA A 158 0.31 -14.98 -7.38
CA ALA A 158 0.24 -14.06 -6.24
C ALA A 158 0.99 -14.61 -5.02
N ALA A 159 1.80 -13.79 -4.38
CA ALA A 159 2.33 -14.10 -3.06
C ALA A 159 1.21 -14.11 -2.00
N ALA A 160 1.48 -14.72 -0.85
CA ALA A 160 0.54 -14.75 0.28
C ALA A 160 0.52 -13.39 1.00
N SER A 161 0.10 -12.36 0.27
CA SER A 161 -0.02 -10.97 0.70
C SER A 161 -1.33 -10.36 0.22
N ASP A 162 -1.89 -9.41 0.98
CA ASP A 162 -3.12 -8.73 0.56
C ASP A 162 -2.91 -7.90 -0.71
N THR A 163 -1.72 -7.34 -0.92
CA THR A 163 -1.40 -6.60 -2.13
C THR A 163 -1.47 -7.49 -3.36
N ASP A 164 -0.79 -8.64 -3.35
CA ASP A 164 -0.71 -9.49 -4.54
C ASP A 164 -2.03 -10.22 -4.79
N MET A 165 -2.69 -10.71 -3.73
CA MET A 165 -3.94 -11.45 -3.86
C MET A 165 -5.13 -10.54 -4.22
N ASN A 166 -5.20 -9.30 -3.71
CA ASN A 166 -6.36 -8.44 -3.95
C ASN A 166 -6.17 -7.41 -5.08
N LEU A 167 -4.99 -6.79 -5.19
CA LEU A 167 -4.84 -5.55 -5.98
C LEU A 167 -4.25 -5.75 -7.37
N ILE A 168 -3.55 -6.86 -7.61
CA ILE A 168 -2.79 -7.09 -8.84
C ILE A 168 -3.38 -8.30 -9.56
N PRO A 169 -3.60 -8.24 -10.89
CA PRO A 169 -4.07 -9.40 -11.64
C PRO A 169 -3.15 -10.61 -11.44
N ASN A 170 -3.72 -11.70 -10.94
CA ASN A 170 -3.04 -12.94 -10.63
C ASN A 170 -3.91 -14.15 -10.93
N VAL A 171 -3.27 -15.31 -11.11
CA VAL A 171 -3.93 -16.59 -11.37
C VAL A 171 -3.53 -17.59 -10.30
N ALA A 172 -4.50 -18.37 -9.84
CA ALA A 172 -4.31 -19.51 -8.96
C ALA A 172 -4.86 -20.79 -9.60
N MET A 173 -4.28 -21.91 -9.21
CA MET A 173 -4.62 -23.24 -9.70
C MET A 173 -4.68 -24.24 -8.55
N ILE A 174 -5.66 -25.14 -8.61
CA ILE A 174 -5.69 -26.37 -7.81
C ILE A 174 -5.45 -27.53 -8.76
N LEU A 175 -4.41 -28.31 -8.49
CA LEU A 175 -4.05 -29.49 -9.27
C LEU A 175 -4.13 -30.70 -8.33
N SER A 176 -4.91 -31.71 -8.70
CA SER A 176 -4.95 -32.98 -7.97
C SER A 176 -4.49 -34.10 -8.90
N THR A 177 -3.58 -34.95 -8.43
CA THR A 177 -3.09 -36.10 -9.19
C THR A 177 -3.29 -37.41 -8.43
N GLU A 178 -3.62 -38.48 -9.15
CA GLU A 178 -3.36 -39.84 -8.67
C GLU A 178 -1.82 -40.04 -8.61
N GLU A 179 -1.30 -40.74 -7.61
CA GLU A 179 0.10 -40.65 -7.10
C GLU A 179 1.24 -40.54 -8.15
N PHE A 180 2.29 -39.77 -7.82
CA PHE A 180 3.57 -39.59 -8.55
C PHE A 180 3.55 -38.79 -9.87
N GLY A 181 2.57 -37.90 -10.05
CA GLY A 181 2.47 -36.99 -11.21
C GLY A 181 3.22 -35.65 -11.05
N ILE A 182 2.58 -34.56 -11.46
CA ILE A 182 3.12 -33.18 -11.47
C ILE A 182 3.62 -32.69 -10.11
N SER A 183 3.14 -33.26 -9.00
CA SER A 183 3.55 -32.91 -7.63
C SER A 183 5.05 -33.10 -7.39
N ARG A 184 5.66 -34.07 -8.08
CA ARG A 184 7.10 -34.33 -7.98
C ARG A 184 7.94 -33.15 -8.47
N GLU A 185 7.45 -32.38 -9.44
CA GLU A 185 8.17 -31.20 -9.94
C GLU A 185 8.24 -30.10 -8.87
N PHE A 186 7.12 -29.85 -8.18
CA PHE A 186 7.06 -28.89 -7.07
C PHE A 186 7.89 -29.34 -5.86
N THR A 187 7.81 -30.62 -5.47
CA THR A 187 8.59 -31.13 -4.34
C THR A 187 10.09 -31.10 -4.62
N LYS A 188 10.53 -31.36 -5.86
CA LYS A 188 11.95 -31.22 -6.23
C LYS A 188 12.43 -29.78 -6.21
N GLU A 189 11.60 -28.85 -6.68
CA GLU A 189 11.92 -27.43 -6.59
C GLU A 189 12.18 -27.02 -5.13
N LEU A 190 11.32 -27.44 -4.21
CA LEU A 190 11.52 -27.20 -2.77
C LEU A 190 12.76 -27.93 -2.22
N ASN A 191 13.05 -29.15 -2.69
CA ASN A 191 14.23 -29.90 -2.27
C ASN A 191 15.56 -29.27 -2.70
N MET A 192 15.56 -28.40 -3.71
CA MET A 192 16.75 -27.62 -4.07
C MET A 192 16.94 -26.42 -3.13
N MET A 193 15.84 -25.80 -2.70
CA MET A 193 15.89 -24.79 -1.61
C MET A 193 16.49 -25.38 -0.34
N SER A 194 16.01 -26.58 0.00
CA SER A 194 16.68 -27.73 0.63
C SER A 194 18.18 -27.68 0.98
N GLN A 195 18.93 -27.23 0.00
CA GLN A 195 20.37 -27.43 -0.14
C GLN A 195 21.07 -26.07 -0.28
N GLY A 196 20.38 -24.98 0.06
CA GLY A 196 20.82 -23.61 -0.20
C GLY A 196 20.96 -23.27 -1.69
N SER A 197 20.32 -24.04 -2.58
CA SER A 197 20.43 -23.86 -4.03
C SER A 197 19.30 -23.00 -4.57
N PHE A 198 19.63 -21.76 -4.94
CA PHE A 198 18.74 -20.75 -5.51
C PHE A 198 19.31 -20.18 -6.81
N GLY A 199 18.44 -19.72 -7.71
CA GLY A 199 18.83 -19.22 -9.02
C GLY A 199 19.74 -20.18 -9.80
N ASN A 200 20.90 -19.69 -10.25
CA ASN A 200 21.84 -20.44 -11.09
C ASN A 200 22.47 -21.67 -10.42
N SER A 201 22.40 -21.78 -9.10
CA SER A 201 22.96 -22.92 -8.37
C SER A 201 22.06 -24.16 -8.42
N LYS A 202 20.82 -24.03 -8.91
CA LYS A 202 19.87 -25.15 -9.03
C LYS A 202 20.34 -26.23 -10.02
N ALA A 203 19.86 -27.46 -9.84
CA ALA A 203 20.04 -28.50 -10.85
C ALA A 203 18.90 -28.44 -11.88
N LYS A 204 19.17 -28.84 -13.12
CA LYS A 204 18.10 -29.00 -14.12
C LYS A 204 17.15 -30.13 -13.70
N LEU A 205 15.84 -29.85 -13.71
CA LEU A 205 14.80 -30.86 -13.57
C LEU A 205 14.55 -31.45 -14.97
N ASP A 206 14.71 -32.76 -15.14
CA ASP A 206 14.67 -33.43 -16.46
C ASP A 206 13.65 -34.58 -16.47
N PHE A 207 12.36 -34.26 -16.31
CA PHE A 207 11.27 -35.24 -16.35
C PHE A 207 10.19 -34.82 -17.34
N ASP A 208 9.31 -35.76 -17.69
CA ASP A 208 8.19 -35.60 -18.64
C ASP A 208 7.50 -34.25 -18.46
N THR A 209 7.79 -33.34 -19.37
CA THR A 209 7.36 -31.94 -19.34
C THR A 209 5.87 -31.79 -19.60
N LYS A 210 5.07 -32.86 -19.64
CA LYS A 210 3.64 -32.83 -20.01
C LYS A 210 2.84 -33.82 -19.18
N PHE A 211 1.86 -33.29 -18.45
CA PHE A 211 0.95 -34.01 -17.58
C PHE A 211 -0.47 -33.90 -18.10
N ASN A 212 -1.22 -35.00 -18.08
CA ASN A 212 -2.65 -34.98 -18.32
C ASN A 212 -3.39 -34.86 -16.99
N ILE A 213 -4.17 -33.80 -16.82
CA ILE A 213 -5.01 -33.59 -15.64
C ILE A 213 -6.43 -33.32 -16.14
N LEU A 214 -7.36 -34.23 -15.85
CA LEU A 214 -8.68 -34.28 -16.51
C LEU A 214 -8.51 -34.24 -18.04
N ASN A 215 -9.09 -33.24 -18.70
CA ASN A 215 -9.04 -33.04 -20.15
C ASN A 215 -8.05 -31.95 -20.57
N GLN A 216 -7.04 -31.65 -19.74
CA GLN A 216 -6.03 -30.64 -20.00
C GLN A 216 -4.64 -31.29 -20.12
N VAL A 217 -3.82 -30.81 -21.04
CA VAL A 217 -2.39 -31.13 -21.12
C VAL A 217 -1.63 -29.94 -20.54
N ILE A 218 -0.80 -30.19 -19.53
CA ILE A 218 -0.08 -29.15 -18.78
C ILE A 218 1.40 -29.45 -18.83
N ALA A 219 2.19 -28.50 -19.32
CA ALA A 219 3.63 -28.47 -19.18
C ALA A 219 4.08 -27.51 -18.10
N VAL A 220 5.16 -27.84 -17.40
CA VAL A 220 5.75 -27.03 -16.33
C VAL A 220 7.25 -26.91 -16.59
N HIS A 221 7.77 -25.69 -16.49
CA HIS A 221 9.20 -25.42 -16.68
C HIS A 221 9.73 -24.45 -15.63
N TRP A 222 10.78 -24.86 -14.92
CA TRP A 222 11.33 -24.09 -13.80
C TRP A 222 12.53 -23.23 -14.20
N GLY A 223 12.48 -21.96 -13.83
CA GLY A 223 13.58 -21.02 -13.97
C GLY A 223 14.58 -21.11 -12.81
N PRO A 224 15.84 -20.70 -13.03
CA PRO A 224 16.41 -20.31 -14.32
C PRO A 224 16.86 -21.52 -15.18
N GLN A 225 16.98 -22.71 -14.58
CA GLN A 225 17.68 -23.87 -15.16
C GLN A 225 17.08 -24.41 -16.45
N GLU A 226 15.76 -24.34 -16.62
CA GLU A 226 15.10 -24.77 -17.85
C GLU A 226 14.94 -23.67 -18.90
N SER A 227 15.47 -22.46 -18.64
CA SER A 227 15.38 -21.31 -19.54
C SER A 227 13.93 -21.05 -20.01
N PRO A 228 12.99 -20.78 -19.08
CA PRO A 228 11.56 -20.67 -19.39
C PRO A 228 11.23 -19.66 -20.50
N LEU A 229 12.00 -18.57 -20.66
CA LEU A 229 11.76 -17.61 -21.74
C LEU A 229 12.26 -18.10 -23.11
N ASP A 230 13.26 -18.98 -23.15
CA ASP A 230 13.65 -19.64 -24.41
C ASP A 230 12.55 -20.58 -24.89
N ILE A 231 11.87 -21.25 -23.95
CA ILE A 231 10.70 -22.11 -24.20
C ILE A 231 9.52 -21.26 -24.69
N LEU A 232 9.21 -20.15 -24.00
CA LEU A 232 8.16 -19.23 -24.43
C LEU A 232 8.45 -18.65 -25.83
N ALA A 233 9.71 -18.32 -26.14
CA ALA A 233 10.11 -17.84 -27.45
C ALA A 233 9.84 -18.88 -28.56
N ALA A 234 10.05 -20.17 -28.27
CA ALA A 234 9.70 -21.25 -29.18
C ALA A 234 8.18 -21.33 -29.40
N GLU A 235 7.39 -21.28 -28.33
CA GLU A 235 5.92 -21.29 -28.41
C GLU A 235 5.38 -20.10 -29.22
N LEU A 236 5.91 -18.89 -29.02
CA LEU A 236 5.55 -17.71 -29.81
C LEU A 236 5.99 -17.85 -31.28
N THR A 237 7.16 -18.44 -31.53
CA THR A 237 7.63 -18.75 -32.89
C THR A 237 6.71 -19.74 -33.59
N ASP A 238 5.99 -20.57 -32.84
CA ASP A 238 5.01 -21.51 -33.37
C ASP A 238 3.60 -20.95 -33.54
N ALA A 239 3.33 -19.72 -33.10
CA ALA A 239 2.07 -19.04 -33.39
C ALA A 239 1.80 -18.93 -34.91
N ARG A 240 0.54 -19.15 -35.31
CA ARG A 240 0.06 -19.15 -36.70
C ARG A 240 -1.15 -18.26 -36.95
N LYS A 241 -1.90 -17.90 -35.92
CA LYS A 241 -3.16 -17.14 -36.04
C LYS A 241 -3.19 -15.88 -35.18
N SER A 242 -2.81 -15.93 -33.90
CA SER A 242 -2.91 -14.77 -33.01
C SER A 242 -2.04 -14.92 -31.77
N ILE A 243 -1.63 -13.78 -31.21
CA ILE A 243 -0.92 -13.71 -29.93
C ILE A 243 -1.55 -12.61 -29.09
N ARG A 244 -1.92 -12.93 -27.85
CA ARG A 244 -2.39 -11.95 -26.87
C ARG A 244 -1.58 -12.08 -25.59
N ILE A 245 -1.05 -10.98 -25.08
CA ILE A 245 -0.13 -10.96 -23.94
C ILE A 245 -0.66 -10.01 -22.87
N TYR A 246 -0.66 -10.47 -21.62
CA TYR A 246 -0.59 -9.58 -20.48
C TYR A 246 0.76 -9.71 -19.80
N THR A 247 1.37 -8.57 -19.44
CA THR A 247 2.70 -8.56 -18.85
C THR A 247 2.86 -7.47 -17.80
N THR A 248 3.62 -7.80 -16.76
CA THR A 248 4.03 -6.84 -15.71
C THR A 248 5.47 -6.38 -15.87
N GLN A 249 6.22 -6.93 -16.83
CA GLN A 249 7.58 -6.50 -17.16
C GLN A 249 7.97 -7.06 -18.53
N PHE A 250 8.56 -6.23 -19.39
CA PHE A 250 8.89 -6.63 -20.76
C PHE A 250 10.19 -5.95 -21.22
N GLN A 251 11.31 -6.65 -21.05
CA GLN A 251 12.66 -6.18 -21.35
C GLN A 251 13.33 -7.08 -22.40
N THR A 252 14.64 -6.88 -22.64
CA THR A 252 15.44 -7.85 -23.39
C THR A 252 15.51 -9.17 -22.60
N THR A 253 15.18 -10.27 -23.27
CA THR A 253 15.06 -11.60 -22.66
C THR A 253 16.21 -12.53 -23.04
N SER A 254 16.84 -12.30 -24.19
CA SER A 254 17.99 -13.07 -24.64
C SER A 254 18.93 -12.20 -25.48
N THR A 255 20.22 -12.54 -25.47
CA THR A 255 21.18 -11.98 -26.43
C THR A 255 21.04 -12.61 -27.83
N LYS A 256 20.35 -13.75 -27.92
CA LYS A 256 20.07 -14.46 -29.17
C LYS A 256 18.73 -14.01 -29.73
N SER A 257 18.74 -13.34 -30.87
CA SER A 257 17.53 -12.75 -31.47
C SER A 257 16.41 -13.77 -31.72
N GLU A 258 16.75 -15.04 -31.98
CA GLU A 258 15.80 -16.13 -32.20
C GLU A 258 15.06 -16.56 -30.93
N ARG A 259 15.60 -16.22 -29.75
CA ARG A 259 15.05 -16.53 -28.43
C ARG A 259 14.56 -15.30 -27.66
N ASP A 260 14.92 -14.10 -28.14
CA ASP A 260 14.51 -12.86 -27.52
C ASP A 260 13.04 -12.53 -27.83
N LEU A 261 12.17 -12.46 -26.82
CA LEU A 261 10.72 -12.25 -26.99
C LEU A 261 10.38 -10.99 -27.81
N PRO A 262 10.94 -9.78 -27.54
CA PRO A 262 10.74 -8.61 -28.41
C PRO A 262 11.03 -8.92 -29.89
N SER A 263 12.16 -9.56 -30.17
CA SER A 263 12.59 -9.93 -31.53
C SER A 263 11.69 -10.99 -32.15
N VAL A 264 11.21 -11.97 -31.37
CA VAL A 264 10.26 -13.01 -31.81
C VAL A 264 8.92 -12.38 -32.19
N LEU A 265 8.37 -11.50 -31.36
CA LEU A 265 7.11 -10.80 -31.63
C LEU A 265 7.21 -9.95 -32.89
N GLN A 266 8.33 -9.23 -33.09
CA GLN A 266 8.55 -8.48 -34.34
C GLN A 266 8.48 -9.40 -35.57
N ARG A 267 9.14 -10.56 -35.54
CA ARG A 267 9.06 -11.55 -36.65
C ARG A 267 7.64 -12.12 -36.84
N ARG A 268 6.80 -12.13 -35.81
CA ARG A 268 5.39 -12.53 -35.93
C ARG A 268 4.57 -11.43 -36.60
N LEU A 269 4.82 -10.17 -36.26
CA LEU A 269 4.23 -9.01 -36.96
C LEU A 269 4.61 -8.99 -38.44
N ASP A 270 5.87 -9.25 -38.77
CA ASP A 270 6.35 -9.30 -40.18
C ASP A 270 5.65 -10.41 -40.99
N ARG A 271 5.05 -11.40 -40.31
CA ARG A 271 4.24 -12.47 -40.90
C ARG A 271 2.73 -12.20 -40.84
N ASN A 272 2.33 -10.97 -40.51
CA ASN A 272 0.94 -10.55 -40.34
C ASN A 272 0.17 -11.36 -39.28
N ILE A 273 0.86 -11.86 -38.25
CA ILE A 273 0.18 -12.44 -37.09
C ILE A 273 -0.30 -11.28 -36.20
N PRO A 274 -1.61 -11.13 -35.96
CA PRO A 274 -2.12 -10.11 -35.04
C PRO A 274 -1.59 -10.31 -33.62
N ILE A 275 -1.12 -9.22 -33.03
CA ILE A 275 -0.61 -9.18 -31.66
C ILE A 275 -1.33 -8.10 -30.88
N GLU A 276 -1.83 -8.47 -29.71
CA GLU A 276 -2.35 -7.55 -28.71
C GLU A 276 -1.57 -7.69 -27.40
N ILE A 277 -1.22 -6.57 -26.79
CA ILE A 277 -0.50 -6.53 -25.53
C ILE A 277 -1.21 -5.60 -24.56
N VAL A 278 -1.64 -6.14 -23.42
CA VAL A 278 -2.05 -5.37 -22.25
C VAL A 278 -0.87 -5.38 -21.28
N ALA A 279 -0.34 -4.21 -20.93
CA ALA A 279 0.82 -4.10 -20.06
C ALA A 279 0.46 -3.31 -18.81
N SER A 280 0.96 -3.73 -17.64
CA SER A 280 0.83 -2.90 -16.43
C SER A 280 1.54 -1.56 -16.61
N SER A 281 1.14 -0.53 -15.85
CA SER A 281 1.87 0.75 -15.82
C SER A 281 3.36 0.56 -15.57
N GLN A 282 3.72 -0.30 -14.61
CA GLN A 282 5.12 -0.65 -14.33
C GLN A 282 5.84 -1.21 -15.55
N ALA A 283 5.23 -2.16 -16.28
CA ALA A 283 5.87 -2.78 -17.44
C ALA A 283 6.18 -1.76 -18.55
N LEU A 284 5.30 -0.77 -18.72
CA LEU A 284 5.37 0.24 -19.76
C LEU A 284 6.40 1.33 -19.49
N PHE A 285 6.64 1.65 -18.22
CA PHE A 285 7.51 2.75 -17.81
C PHE A 285 8.74 2.30 -17.01
N ASP A 286 9.00 1.00 -16.97
CA ASP A 286 10.28 0.42 -16.58
C ASP A 286 11.39 0.99 -17.50
N THR A 287 12.51 1.40 -16.90
CA THR A 287 13.65 2.02 -17.60
C THR A 287 14.17 1.19 -18.77
N ASP A 288 14.08 -0.14 -18.70
CA ASP A 288 14.59 -1.06 -19.72
C ASP A 288 13.51 -1.63 -20.65
N THR A 289 12.27 -1.12 -20.56
CA THR A 289 11.12 -1.62 -21.31
C THR A 289 11.37 -1.67 -22.82
N LYS A 290 10.85 -2.71 -23.47
CA LYS A 290 10.83 -2.87 -24.93
C LYS A 290 9.42 -2.71 -25.52
N LEU A 291 8.40 -2.45 -24.70
CA LEU A 291 7.02 -2.31 -25.17
C LEU A 291 6.83 -1.08 -26.07
N LEU A 292 7.50 0.02 -25.75
CA LEU A 292 7.35 1.27 -26.49
C LEU A 292 7.86 1.18 -27.94
N ASN A 293 8.68 0.18 -28.26
CA ASN A 293 9.09 -0.12 -29.64
C ASN A 293 7.91 -0.48 -30.55
N PHE A 294 6.78 -0.93 -29.96
CA PHE A 294 5.60 -1.34 -30.69
C PHE A 294 4.56 -0.22 -30.93
N LEU A 295 4.76 0.99 -30.37
CA LEU A 295 3.78 2.09 -30.43
C LEU A 295 3.39 2.50 -31.86
N ASN A 296 4.32 2.36 -32.81
CA ASN A 296 4.12 2.73 -34.22
C ASN A 296 3.95 1.50 -35.13
N THR A 297 3.52 0.37 -34.58
CA THR A 297 3.30 -0.88 -35.31
C THR A 297 1.80 -1.24 -35.32
N SER A 298 1.44 -2.36 -35.95
CA SER A 298 0.06 -2.89 -35.90
C SER A 298 -0.30 -3.56 -34.57
N VAL A 299 0.60 -3.58 -33.58
CA VAL A 299 0.33 -4.12 -32.24
C VAL A 299 -0.69 -3.23 -31.53
N GLN A 300 -1.74 -3.84 -30.99
CA GLN A 300 -2.64 -3.15 -30.06
C GLN A 300 -2.00 -3.14 -28.66
N LEU A 301 -1.25 -2.09 -28.35
CA LEU A 301 -0.64 -1.89 -27.03
C LEU A 301 -1.57 -1.07 -26.11
N ARG A 302 -1.87 -1.63 -24.93
CA ARG A 302 -2.83 -1.07 -23.97
C ARG A 302 -2.21 -1.04 -22.58
N GLN A 303 -2.50 0.00 -21.81
CA GLN A 303 -2.08 0.16 -20.43
C GLN A 303 -3.18 -0.33 -19.48
N TYR A 304 -2.88 -1.34 -18.68
CA TYR A 304 -3.63 -1.67 -17.48
C TYR A 304 -3.08 -0.86 -16.31
N PHE A 305 -3.93 -0.02 -15.73
CA PHE A 305 -3.53 0.85 -14.64
C PHE A 305 -3.47 0.07 -13.33
N ASN A 306 -2.27 0.00 -12.78
CA ASN A 306 -2.02 -0.53 -11.46
C ASN A 306 -1.08 0.44 -10.74
N SER A 307 -1.46 0.89 -9.55
CA SER A 307 -0.58 1.70 -8.71
C SER A 307 0.53 0.86 -8.09
N GLN A 308 0.37 -0.46 -7.99
CA GLN A 308 1.37 -1.32 -7.35
C GLN A 308 2.49 -1.72 -8.34
N ASN A 309 3.73 -1.35 -8.02
CA ASN A 309 4.91 -1.80 -8.77
C ASN A 309 5.37 -3.18 -8.33
N ARG A 310 4.71 -4.23 -8.82
CA ARG A 310 5.16 -5.61 -8.61
C ARG A 310 5.14 -6.44 -9.88
N VAL A 311 6.20 -7.25 -10.02
CA VAL A 311 6.24 -8.32 -11.01
C VAL A 311 5.29 -9.42 -10.54
N GLY A 312 4.25 -9.68 -11.32
CA GLY A 312 3.22 -10.67 -11.02
C GLY A 312 2.95 -11.58 -12.21
N LEU A 313 1.67 -11.80 -12.50
CA LEU A 313 1.21 -12.59 -13.64
C LEU A 313 1.78 -12.09 -14.97
N ASN A 314 2.44 -12.97 -15.70
CA ASN A 314 2.69 -12.79 -17.12
C ASN A 314 1.97 -13.93 -17.84
N PHE A 315 1.04 -13.63 -18.76
CA PHE A 315 0.29 -14.68 -19.44
C PHE A 315 0.15 -14.40 -20.93
N VAL A 316 0.11 -15.48 -21.70
CA VAL A 316 0.06 -15.43 -23.17
C VAL A 316 -1.00 -16.41 -23.66
N LEU A 317 -1.91 -15.92 -24.50
CA LEU A 317 -2.85 -16.74 -25.24
C LEU A 317 -2.41 -16.78 -26.70
N ILE A 318 -2.24 -17.99 -27.25
CA ILE A 318 -1.75 -18.20 -28.61
C ILE A 318 -2.79 -18.96 -29.42
N ASP A 319 -2.99 -18.54 -30.67
CA ASP A 319 -3.80 -19.20 -31.71
C ASP A 319 -5.27 -19.43 -31.30
N GLU A 320 -5.87 -18.42 -30.68
CA GLU A 320 -7.25 -18.43 -30.18
C GLU A 320 -8.26 -19.02 -31.18
N GLY A 321 -9.10 -19.95 -30.72
CA GLY A 321 -10.15 -20.57 -31.53
C GLY A 321 -9.62 -21.52 -32.62
N THR A 322 -8.42 -22.08 -32.44
CA THR A 322 -7.87 -23.15 -33.27
C THR A 322 -7.63 -24.40 -32.44
N THR A 323 -7.28 -25.51 -33.08
CA THR A 323 -6.85 -26.74 -32.39
C THR A 323 -5.49 -26.59 -31.68
N ASP A 324 -4.70 -25.58 -32.05
CA ASP A 324 -3.40 -25.29 -31.45
C ASP A 324 -3.46 -24.25 -30.33
N GLU A 325 -4.69 -23.84 -29.96
CA GLU A 325 -4.92 -22.86 -28.91
C GLU A 325 -4.32 -23.32 -27.59
N ARG A 326 -3.58 -22.42 -26.94
CA ARG A 326 -2.90 -22.69 -25.67
C ARG A 326 -2.77 -21.45 -24.83
N LEU A 327 -2.88 -21.65 -23.53
CA LEU A 327 -2.64 -20.65 -22.50
C LEU A 327 -1.27 -20.89 -21.88
N ILE A 328 -0.47 -19.84 -21.80
CA ILE A 328 0.78 -19.84 -21.05
C ILE A 328 0.62 -18.93 -19.84
N VAL A 329 0.99 -19.43 -18.66
CA VAL A 329 1.05 -18.64 -17.42
C VAL A 329 2.48 -18.70 -16.91
N PHE A 330 3.08 -17.54 -16.68
CA PHE A 330 4.44 -17.40 -16.18
C PHE A 330 4.44 -16.60 -14.87
N ALA A 331 4.95 -17.23 -13.82
CA ALA A 331 5.27 -16.59 -12.57
C ALA A 331 6.72 -16.09 -12.63
N GLY A 332 6.92 -14.89 -13.20
CA GLY A 332 8.22 -14.26 -13.41
C GLY A 332 8.12 -13.13 -14.44
N GLY A 333 9.12 -12.24 -14.49
CA GLY A 333 9.15 -11.13 -15.44
C GLY A 333 9.72 -11.53 -16.79
N PHE A 334 9.26 -10.92 -17.90
CA PHE A 334 9.89 -11.11 -19.21
C PHE A 334 11.19 -10.29 -19.31
N ARG A 335 12.23 -10.77 -18.64
CA ARG A 335 13.59 -10.22 -18.63
C ARG A 335 14.63 -11.33 -18.62
N SER A 336 15.86 -11.03 -19.03
CA SER A 336 16.96 -12.02 -19.09
C SER A 336 17.18 -12.82 -17.81
N ARG A 337 16.95 -12.20 -16.64
CA ARG A 337 17.08 -12.84 -15.32
C ARG A 337 16.17 -14.05 -15.13
N ALA A 338 15.04 -14.14 -15.83
CA ALA A 338 14.18 -15.34 -15.79
C ALA A 338 14.89 -16.62 -16.25
N ASN A 339 15.92 -16.49 -17.10
CA ASN A 339 16.74 -17.61 -17.57
C ASN A 339 18.12 -17.67 -16.88
N SER A 340 18.42 -16.76 -15.95
CA SER A 340 19.77 -16.62 -15.41
C SER A 340 19.88 -16.31 -13.92
N SER A 341 18.80 -16.13 -13.17
CA SER A 341 18.88 -15.89 -11.72
C SER A 341 17.54 -15.96 -11.00
N ASP A 342 16.44 -15.57 -11.66
CA ASP A 342 15.11 -15.56 -11.04
C ASP A 342 14.53 -16.98 -10.97
N ASP A 343 13.91 -17.29 -9.84
CA ASP A 343 13.24 -18.54 -9.59
C ASP A 343 11.76 -18.38 -9.96
N GLY A 344 11.47 -18.63 -11.24
CA GLY A 344 10.13 -18.56 -11.83
C GLY A 344 9.62 -19.90 -12.31
N VAL A 345 8.35 -19.96 -12.72
CA VAL A 345 7.78 -21.17 -13.33
C VAL A 345 6.84 -20.82 -14.48
N LEU A 346 7.01 -21.53 -15.60
CA LEU A 346 6.22 -21.38 -16.82
C LEU A 346 5.32 -22.61 -17.00
N PHE A 347 4.01 -22.36 -17.05
CA PHE A 347 3.01 -23.35 -17.40
C PHE A 347 2.57 -23.17 -18.85
N ILE A 348 2.57 -24.24 -19.64
CA ILE A 348 1.95 -24.28 -20.97
C ILE A 348 0.75 -25.21 -20.89
N MET A 349 -0.44 -24.70 -21.14
CA MET A 349 -1.68 -25.43 -20.95
C MET A 349 -2.48 -25.50 -22.24
N LYS A 350 -2.87 -26.72 -22.62
CA LYS A 350 -3.77 -26.99 -23.73
C LYS A 350 -5.05 -27.65 -23.21
N GLY A 351 -6.19 -27.17 -23.70
CA GLY A 351 -7.50 -27.74 -23.42
C GLY A 351 -8.57 -26.67 -23.23
N ASN A 352 -9.83 -27.08 -23.41
CA ASN A 352 -10.95 -26.11 -23.45
C ASN A 352 -11.11 -25.30 -22.16
N LEU A 353 -10.88 -25.91 -21.00
CA LEU A 353 -11.08 -25.24 -19.71
C LEU A 353 -10.04 -24.14 -19.48
N THR A 354 -8.76 -24.42 -19.70
CA THR A 354 -7.66 -23.45 -19.53
C THR A 354 -7.70 -22.33 -20.56
N THR A 355 -7.96 -22.66 -21.84
CA THR A 355 -8.04 -21.67 -22.92
C THR A 355 -9.30 -20.79 -22.80
N SER A 356 -10.44 -21.35 -22.39
CA SER A 356 -11.65 -20.54 -22.11
C SER A 356 -11.46 -19.61 -20.91
N PHE A 357 -10.74 -20.05 -19.88
CA PHE A 357 -10.35 -19.19 -18.77
C PHE A 357 -9.43 -18.05 -19.24
N GLY A 358 -8.38 -18.39 -20.01
CA GLY A 358 -7.42 -17.41 -20.54
C GLY A 358 -8.08 -16.32 -21.37
N ARG A 359 -9.04 -16.69 -22.25
CA ARG A 359 -9.85 -15.71 -23.01
C ARG A 359 -10.62 -14.77 -22.09
N GLN A 360 -11.35 -15.31 -21.11
CA GLN A 360 -12.16 -14.50 -20.19
C GLN A 360 -11.30 -13.50 -19.40
N VAL A 361 -10.20 -13.96 -18.82
CA VAL A 361 -9.28 -13.09 -18.06
C VAL A 361 -8.68 -12.02 -18.97
N PHE A 362 -8.28 -12.37 -20.20
CA PHE A 362 -7.77 -11.40 -21.15
C PHE A 362 -8.81 -10.33 -21.51
N GLU A 363 -10.05 -10.71 -21.77
CA GLU A 363 -11.11 -9.73 -22.08
C GLU A 363 -11.42 -8.81 -20.90
N ILE A 364 -11.33 -9.28 -19.65
CA ILE A 364 -11.47 -8.43 -18.48
C ILE A 364 -10.33 -7.41 -18.44
N LEU A 365 -9.07 -7.85 -18.56
CA LEU A 365 -7.89 -6.98 -18.59
C LEU A 365 -7.93 -5.99 -19.77
N ARG A 366 -8.39 -6.45 -20.94
CA ARG A 366 -8.64 -5.59 -22.09
C ARG A 366 -9.72 -4.56 -21.73
N SER A 367 -10.87 -4.95 -21.20
CA SER A 367 -11.95 -4.00 -20.87
C SER A 367 -11.54 -2.90 -19.88
N GLN A 368 -10.56 -3.19 -19.01
CA GLN A 368 -10.04 -2.27 -18.00
C GLN A 368 -8.76 -1.52 -18.41
N SER A 369 -8.25 -1.76 -19.62
CA SER A 369 -7.05 -1.10 -20.11
C SER A 369 -7.36 0.01 -21.10
N THR A 370 -6.50 1.01 -21.12
CA THR A 370 -6.57 2.16 -22.04
C THR A 370 -5.63 1.93 -23.22
N GLN A 371 -6.08 2.23 -24.43
CA GLN A 371 -5.22 2.19 -25.61
C GLN A 371 -4.11 3.24 -25.49
N ILE A 372 -2.86 2.83 -25.72
CA ILE A 372 -1.74 3.77 -25.69
C ILE A 372 -1.63 4.49 -27.05
N SER A 373 -1.32 5.79 -26.99
CA SER A 373 -1.11 6.65 -28.16
C SER A 373 0.10 7.54 -27.93
N THR A 374 0.77 7.95 -29.01
CA THR A 374 1.89 8.90 -28.98
C THR A 374 1.44 10.35 -28.97
N THR A 375 0.17 10.61 -29.28
CA THR A 375 -0.40 11.97 -29.36
C THR A 375 -1.16 12.27 -28.07
N PRO A 376 -0.83 13.37 -27.36
CA PRO A 376 -1.57 13.79 -26.18
C PRO A 376 -3.01 14.13 -26.50
N THR A 377 -3.86 14.04 -25.48
CA THR A 377 -5.23 14.57 -25.58
C THR A 377 -5.18 16.08 -25.53
N ASN A 378 -5.77 16.75 -26.52
CA ASN A 378 -5.91 18.20 -26.52
C ASN A 378 -7.05 18.58 -25.58
N ILE A 379 -6.75 19.34 -24.52
CA ILE A 379 -7.75 19.78 -23.55
C ILE A 379 -8.39 21.06 -24.08
N ALA A 380 -9.57 20.92 -24.69
CA ALA A 380 -10.24 22.02 -25.37
C ALA A 380 -10.64 23.19 -24.44
N THR A 381 -10.77 22.95 -23.12
CA THR A 381 -11.18 23.97 -22.14
C THR A 381 -10.47 23.81 -20.79
N PRO A 382 -9.34 24.50 -20.52
CA PRO A 382 -8.58 24.39 -19.25
C PRO A 382 -9.41 24.62 -17.99
N ASN A 383 -10.44 25.46 -18.08
CA ASN A 383 -11.25 25.86 -16.92
C ASN A 383 -12.08 24.71 -16.32
N GLN A 384 -12.20 23.56 -17.01
CA GLN A 384 -12.88 22.39 -16.46
C GLN A 384 -12.01 21.58 -15.49
N ARG A 385 -10.68 21.82 -15.43
CA ARG A 385 -9.74 21.11 -14.55
C ARG A 385 -9.91 19.59 -14.68
N GLU A 386 -9.88 19.11 -15.92
CA GLU A 386 -10.07 17.68 -16.23
C GLU A 386 -8.94 16.82 -15.67
N VAL A 387 -7.72 17.35 -15.65
CA VAL A 387 -6.59 16.80 -14.88
C VAL A 387 -6.13 17.85 -13.90
N VAL A 388 -5.90 17.44 -12.64
CA VAL A 388 -5.40 18.34 -11.59
C VAL A 388 -4.16 17.77 -10.92
N ILE A 389 -3.28 18.65 -10.46
CA ILE A 389 -2.22 18.35 -9.51
C ILE A 389 -2.89 18.12 -8.16
N ASN A 390 -2.96 16.88 -7.72
CA ASN A 390 -3.77 16.47 -6.56
C ASN A 390 -2.96 16.41 -5.26
N GLU A 391 -1.70 15.98 -5.33
CA GLU A 391 -0.81 15.86 -4.16
C GLU A 391 0.64 16.14 -4.58
N ILE A 392 1.43 16.77 -3.70
CA ILE A 392 2.86 17.02 -3.90
C ILE A 392 3.62 16.64 -2.63
N GLY A 393 4.59 15.73 -2.74
CA GLY A 393 5.62 15.51 -1.74
C GLY A 393 6.96 16.06 -2.22
N TRP A 394 7.39 17.22 -1.73
CA TRP A 394 8.64 17.88 -2.19
C TRP A 394 9.82 17.74 -1.20
N MET A 395 9.58 17.16 -0.03
CA MET A 395 10.48 17.25 1.11
C MET A 395 11.31 15.99 1.32
N GLY A 396 11.17 15.02 0.42
CA GLY A 396 11.68 13.67 0.58
C GLY A 396 10.94 12.88 1.66
N SER A 397 11.60 11.85 2.18
CA SER A 397 11.07 10.92 3.18
C SER A 397 11.97 10.85 4.42
N ILE A 398 11.40 10.28 5.49
CA ILE A 398 12.10 9.81 6.68
C ILE A 398 11.65 8.37 6.93
N ALA A 399 12.60 7.45 6.99
CA ALA A 399 12.37 6.06 7.35
C ALA A 399 12.13 5.90 8.86
N ASN A 400 11.58 4.77 9.27
CA ASN A 400 11.22 4.48 10.66
C ASN A 400 12.46 4.42 11.59
N ASP A 401 13.66 4.24 11.03
CA ASP A 401 14.95 4.31 11.74
C ASP A 401 15.53 5.74 11.82
N ALA A 402 14.74 6.75 11.42
CA ALA A 402 15.07 8.16 11.36
C ALA A 402 16.11 8.56 10.29
N SER A 403 16.44 7.68 9.34
CA SER A 403 17.20 8.07 8.16
C SER A 403 16.34 8.91 7.20
N ALA A 404 16.91 9.98 6.62
CA ALA A 404 16.22 10.89 5.71
C ALA A 404 16.74 10.75 4.28
N ASP A 405 15.86 10.77 3.29
CA ASP A 405 16.22 10.81 1.87
C ASP A 405 15.47 11.95 1.17
N ALA A 406 16.21 12.91 0.62
CA ALA A 406 15.64 14.06 -0.07
C ALA A 406 15.06 13.73 -1.45
N ASN A 407 15.36 12.56 -2.01
CA ASN A 407 14.96 12.20 -3.38
C ASN A 407 13.60 11.49 -3.47
N ASP A 408 12.97 11.20 -2.33
CA ASP A 408 11.63 10.59 -2.31
C ASP A 408 10.54 11.65 -2.52
N GLU A 409 10.70 12.41 -3.61
CA GLU A 409 9.75 13.41 -4.08
C GLU A 409 8.72 12.78 -5.03
N PHE A 410 7.48 13.28 -4.97
CA PHE A 410 6.43 12.83 -5.87
C PHE A 410 5.43 13.93 -6.23
N ILE A 411 4.77 13.73 -7.36
CA ILE A 411 3.63 14.51 -7.84
C ILE A 411 2.52 13.51 -8.14
N GLU A 412 1.33 13.76 -7.63
CA GLU A 412 0.13 13.04 -8.00
C GLU A 412 -0.74 13.89 -8.92
N LEU A 413 -1.18 13.30 -10.03
CA LEU A 413 -2.19 13.85 -10.92
C LEU A 413 -3.49 13.07 -10.76
N TYR A 414 -4.63 13.77 -10.78
CA TYR A 414 -5.96 13.17 -10.75
C TYR A 414 -6.76 13.57 -11.98
N ASN A 415 -7.33 12.59 -12.69
CA ASN A 415 -8.21 12.81 -13.82
C ASN A 415 -9.67 12.85 -13.35
N ARG A 416 -10.28 14.03 -13.36
CA ARG A 416 -11.67 14.30 -12.98
C ARG A 416 -12.68 13.98 -14.07
N SER A 417 -12.24 13.73 -15.30
CA SER A 417 -13.14 13.45 -16.42
C SER A 417 -13.67 12.00 -16.38
N SER A 418 -14.71 11.75 -17.17
CA SER A 418 -15.31 10.42 -17.34
C SER A 418 -14.59 9.56 -18.40
N SER A 419 -13.49 10.05 -18.96
CA SER A 419 -12.70 9.36 -20.00
C SER A 419 -11.22 9.30 -19.62
N ALA A 420 -10.48 8.34 -20.16
CA ALA A 420 -9.03 8.32 -19.98
C ALA A 420 -8.38 9.47 -20.75
N ILE A 421 -7.35 10.09 -20.18
CA ILE A 421 -6.61 11.21 -20.78
C ILE A 421 -5.18 10.78 -21.07
N ASN A 422 -4.72 11.01 -22.30
CA ASN A 422 -3.33 10.77 -22.71
C ASN A 422 -2.48 12.01 -22.40
N LEU A 423 -1.42 11.82 -21.62
CA LEU A 423 -0.53 12.86 -21.10
C LEU A 423 0.82 12.91 -21.84
N SER A 424 0.96 12.19 -22.96
CA SER A 424 2.22 12.09 -23.73
C SER A 424 2.78 13.47 -24.05
N GLY A 425 3.98 13.77 -23.57
CA GLY A 425 4.65 15.04 -23.85
C GLY A 425 4.16 16.24 -23.04
N TRP A 426 3.15 16.09 -22.18
CA TRP A 426 2.75 17.13 -21.24
C TRP A 426 3.93 17.53 -20.34
N LYS A 427 3.95 18.77 -19.88
CA LYS A 427 5.04 19.31 -19.07
C LYS A 427 4.58 19.65 -17.67
N PHE A 428 5.47 19.43 -16.71
CA PHE A 428 5.33 19.89 -15.34
C PHE A 428 6.55 20.73 -14.96
N ALA A 429 6.33 21.86 -14.28
CA ALA A 429 7.42 22.70 -13.80
C ALA A 429 7.02 23.44 -12.53
N CYS A 430 7.99 23.76 -11.67
CA CYS A 430 7.76 24.62 -10.51
C CYS A 430 8.61 25.89 -10.59
N THR A 431 8.08 27.01 -10.09
CA THR A 431 8.79 28.28 -9.97
C THR A 431 9.22 28.53 -8.53
N THR A 432 10.36 29.20 -8.31
CA THR A 432 10.90 29.47 -6.94
C THR A 432 10.83 30.93 -6.50
N ASN A 433 10.66 31.84 -7.46
CA ASN A 433 10.54 33.30 -7.28
C ASN A 433 9.42 33.87 -8.18
N GLY A 434 8.54 32.99 -8.64
CA GLY A 434 7.45 33.26 -9.58
C GLY A 434 7.84 33.60 -11.01
N THR A 435 9.13 33.54 -11.34
CA THR A 435 9.64 33.84 -12.69
C THR A 435 10.67 32.84 -13.20
N SER A 436 11.38 32.13 -12.33
CA SER A 436 12.40 31.15 -12.67
C SER A 436 11.92 29.73 -12.36
N ILE A 437 11.86 28.89 -13.39
CA ILE A 437 11.64 27.44 -13.24
C ILE A 437 12.93 26.75 -12.79
N ASN A 438 12.81 25.91 -11.76
CA ASN A 438 13.93 25.13 -11.22
C ASN A 438 14.14 23.79 -11.95
N SER A 439 13.07 23.19 -12.46
CA SER A 439 13.09 21.95 -13.26
C SER A 439 11.88 21.90 -14.18
N LEU A 440 12.08 21.42 -15.41
CA LEU A 440 11.04 21.15 -16.39
C LEU A 440 11.01 19.66 -16.68
N ILE A 441 9.90 19.02 -16.32
CA ILE A 441 9.67 17.60 -16.50
C ILE A 441 8.81 17.42 -17.73
N THR A 442 9.14 16.43 -18.56
CA THR A 442 8.31 15.97 -19.67
C THR A 442 7.74 14.61 -19.33
N ILE A 443 6.41 14.50 -19.35
CA ILE A 443 5.72 13.23 -19.18
C ILE A 443 6.03 12.34 -20.41
N PRO A 444 6.56 11.12 -20.21
CA PRO A 444 6.94 10.25 -21.32
C PRO A 444 5.81 9.90 -22.26
N THR A 445 6.16 9.55 -23.50
CA THR A 445 5.21 9.05 -24.48
C THR A 445 4.52 7.78 -23.98
N GLY A 446 3.20 7.72 -24.19
CA GLY A 446 2.36 6.58 -23.83
C GLY A 446 1.79 6.63 -22.42
N VAL A 447 2.17 7.61 -21.61
CA VAL A 447 1.54 7.84 -20.30
C VAL A 447 0.10 8.32 -20.52
N SER A 448 -0.84 7.63 -19.90
CA SER A 448 -2.23 8.06 -19.79
C SER A 448 -2.68 8.04 -18.33
N ILE A 449 -3.89 8.51 -18.05
CA ILE A 449 -4.54 8.41 -16.74
C ILE A 449 -6.01 7.99 -16.94
N PRO A 450 -6.55 6.97 -16.23
CA PRO A 450 -7.93 6.52 -16.41
C PRO A 450 -8.93 7.62 -16.04
N ALA A 451 -10.17 7.48 -16.50
CA ALA A 451 -11.29 8.23 -15.96
C ALA A 451 -11.34 8.08 -14.43
N GLN A 452 -11.43 9.18 -13.69
CA GLN A 452 -11.44 9.18 -12.21
C GLN A 452 -10.21 8.49 -11.58
N GLY A 453 -9.12 8.33 -12.34
CA GLY A 453 -7.90 7.67 -11.88
C GLY A 453 -6.82 8.64 -11.41
N TYR A 454 -5.84 8.10 -10.70
CA TYR A 454 -4.67 8.81 -10.17
C TYR A 454 -3.40 8.32 -10.86
N LEU A 455 -2.44 9.21 -11.06
CA LEU A 455 -1.11 8.92 -11.58
C LEU A 455 -0.07 9.55 -10.68
N VAL A 456 0.80 8.73 -10.12
CA VAL A 456 1.93 9.19 -9.30
C VAL A 456 3.22 9.12 -10.10
N LEU A 457 3.87 10.27 -10.20
CA LEU A 457 5.21 10.46 -10.76
C LEU A 457 6.17 10.64 -9.58
N ALA A 458 7.27 9.89 -9.54
CA ALA A 458 8.29 10.02 -8.51
C ALA A 458 9.68 9.84 -9.12
N LYS A 459 10.74 10.21 -8.41
CA LYS A 459 12.11 9.90 -8.84
C LYS A 459 12.43 8.41 -8.80
N TYR A 460 11.93 7.73 -7.78
CA TYR A 460 12.09 6.30 -7.57
C TYR A 460 10.74 5.63 -7.37
N VAL A 461 10.59 4.44 -7.94
CA VAL A 461 9.33 3.66 -7.96
C VAL A 461 9.34 2.50 -6.95
N ASP A 462 10.43 2.35 -6.21
CA ASP A 462 10.74 1.22 -5.33
C ASP A 462 11.13 1.65 -3.90
N ARG A 463 10.79 2.88 -3.49
CA ARG A 463 11.14 3.48 -2.19
C ARG A 463 9.92 3.84 -1.34
N ALA A 464 9.91 5.02 -0.70
CA ALA A 464 8.85 5.46 0.19
C ALA A 464 7.46 5.54 -0.46
N ILE A 465 7.39 5.70 -1.79
CA ILE A 465 6.17 5.91 -2.56
C ILE A 465 5.87 4.67 -3.43
N PRO A 466 5.25 3.61 -2.88
CA PRO A 466 5.05 2.35 -3.59
C PRO A 466 4.05 2.44 -4.75
N SER A 467 3.29 3.53 -4.83
CA SER A 467 2.28 3.79 -5.86
C SER A 467 2.83 4.45 -7.14
N ALA A 468 4.09 4.90 -7.12
CA ALA A 468 4.70 5.68 -8.19
C ALA A 468 4.98 4.83 -9.43
N SER A 469 4.28 5.04 -10.53
CA SER A 469 4.39 4.14 -11.70
C SER A 469 5.30 4.65 -12.81
N VAL A 470 5.78 5.89 -12.72
CA VAL A 470 6.66 6.52 -13.71
C VAL A 470 7.82 7.20 -12.99
N ALA A 471 9.04 6.78 -13.31
CA ALA A 471 10.26 7.38 -12.78
C ALA A 471 10.63 8.64 -13.57
N LEU A 472 10.66 9.80 -12.92
CA LEU A 472 11.06 11.08 -13.50
C LEU A 472 11.93 11.84 -12.51
N ASP A 473 12.98 12.51 -12.99
CA ASP A 473 13.83 13.34 -12.14
C ASP A 473 13.08 14.63 -11.76
N ILE A 474 12.27 14.50 -10.71
CA ILE A 474 11.52 15.58 -10.09
C ILE A 474 12.47 16.40 -9.24
N SER A 475 12.32 17.72 -9.28
CA SER A 475 13.02 18.61 -8.37
C SER A 475 12.06 19.71 -7.94
N ILE A 476 11.48 19.56 -6.76
CA ILE A 476 10.58 20.52 -6.14
C ILE A 476 11.26 20.98 -4.85
N THR A 477 11.55 22.27 -4.76
CA THR A 477 12.30 22.81 -3.61
C THR A 477 11.37 23.38 -2.54
N ASN A 478 11.88 23.55 -1.33
CA ASN A 478 11.22 24.32 -0.26
C ASN A 478 10.82 25.74 -0.70
N SER A 479 11.58 26.33 -1.63
CA SER A 479 11.33 27.66 -2.17
C SER A 479 10.33 27.68 -3.33
N SER A 480 9.82 26.52 -3.76
CA SER A 480 8.80 26.46 -4.82
C SER A 480 7.56 27.24 -4.39
N ARG A 481 6.93 27.98 -5.32
CA ARG A 481 5.78 28.85 -5.05
C ARG A 481 4.56 28.51 -5.89
N GLU A 482 4.81 28.03 -7.11
CA GLU A 482 3.76 27.56 -8.01
C GLU A 482 4.32 26.43 -8.87
N CYS A 483 3.60 25.33 -8.95
CA CYS A 483 3.85 24.27 -9.92
C CYS A 483 2.76 24.30 -10.99
N THR A 484 3.13 24.16 -12.26
CA THR A 484 2.25 24.27 -13.42
C THR A 484 2.27 22.97 -14.21
N LEU A 485 1.09 22.50 -14.60
CA LEU A 485 0.88 21.41 -15.55
C LEU A 485 0.37 21.99 -16.88
N THR A 486 0.98 21.61 -18.00
CA THR A 486 0.55 22.07 -19.33
C THR A 486 0.58 20.95 -20.38
N ASP A 487 -0.30 21.04 -21.36
CA ASP A 487 -0.39 20.12 -22.50
C ASP A 487 0.46 20.54 -23.71
N GLY A 488 1.17 21.68 -23.64
CA GLY A 488 2.09 22.14 -24.69
C GLY A 488 3.52 22.30 -24.22
N ASP A 489 4.38 22.78 -25.12
CA ASP A 489 5.80 22.95 -24.84
C ASP A 489 6.07 24.19 -24.00
N ALA A 490 7.12 24.14 -23.17
CA ALA A 490 7.75 25.35 -22.66
C ALA A 490 8.53 25.99 -23.82
N VAL A 491 8.25 27.26 -24.16
CA VAL A 491 9.16 28.03 -25.01
C VAL A 491 10.47 28.15 -24.26
N ASP A 492 11.51 27.59 -24.86
CA ASP A 492 12.89 27.86 -24.48
C ASP A 492 13.15 29.35 -24.75
N ASN A 493 13.00 30.18 -23.71
CA ASN A 493 13.60 31.50 -23.76
C ASN A 493 15.10 31.25 -23.87
N ALA A 494 15.75 31.76 -24.91
CA ALA A 494 17.18 31.60 -25.22
C ALA A 494 18.16 32.03 -24.08
N SER A 495 17.65 32.32 -22.88
CA SER A 495 18.32 32.63 -21.63
C SER A 495 18.19 31.54 -20.54
N GLY A 496 17.54 30.39 -20.80
CA GLY A 496 17.39 29.31 -19.82
C GLY A 496 16.50 29.66 -18.61
N LEU A 497 15.69 30.71 -18.73
CA LEU A 497 14.74 31.16 -17.72
C LEU A 497 13.32 30.99 -18.26
N TYR A 498 12.67 29.90 -17.86
CA TYR A 498 11.26 29.68 -18.15
C TYR A 498 10.42 30.41 -17.10
N SER A 499 9.41 31.17 -17.54
CA SER A 499 8.35 31.72 -16.71
C SER A 499 7.05 30.99 -17.01
N SER A 500 6.04 31.02 -16.13
CA SER A 500 4.71 30.45 -16.44
C SER A 500 4.05 31.09 -17.66
N ALA A 501 4.46 32.32 -18.04
CA ALA A 501 4.06 32.99 -19.28
C ALA A 501 4.76 32.43 -20.55
N SER A 502 5.72 31.51 -20.41
CA SER A 502 6.50 30.92 -21.51
C SER A 502 5.93 29.61 -22.03
N PHE A 503 4.82 29.08 -21.50
CA PHE A 503 4.22 27.86 -22.04
C PHE A 503 3.40 28.16 -23.32
N THR A 504 3.64 27.39 -24.38
CA THR A 504 2.94 27.50 -25.69
C THR A 504 1.57 26.85 -25.70
N GLY A 505 1.31 25.95 -24.75
CA GLY A 505 0.07 25.20 -24.64
C GLY A 505 -0.90 25.76 -23.62
N THR A 506 -1.93 24.97 -23.35
CA THR A 506 -2.91 25.23 -22.33
C THR A 506 -2.29 24.95 -20.96
N ILE A 507 -2.40 25.91 -20.03
CA ILE A 507 -2.17 25.63 -18.61
C ILE A 507 -3.36 24.81 -18.12
N VAL A 508 -3.12 23.53 -17.86
CA VAL A 508 -4.16 22.58 -17.45
C VAL A 508 -4.52 22.80 -15.98
N ASP A 509 -3.50 22.98 -15.13
CA ASP A 509 -3.70 23.21 -13.71
C ASP A 509 -2.45 23.83 -13.06
N VAL A 510 -2.62 24.43 -11.89
CA VAL A 510 -1.54 25.00 -11.08
C VAL A 510 -1.67 24.57 -9.62
N ALA A 511 -0.57 24.55 -8.89
CA ALA A 511 -0.50 24.29 -7.45
C ALA A 511 0.38 25.31 -6.75
N GLY A 512 -0.21 26.11 -5.85
CA GLY A 512 0.43 27.26 -5.22
C GLY A 512 -0.03 28.59 -5.82
N ASP A 513 0.25 29.70 -5.14
CA ASP A 513 -0.29 31.04 -5.46
C ASP A 513 0.74 31.96 -6.16
N ASN A 514 1.87 31.39 -6.60
CA ASN A 514 2.99 32.10 -7.20
C ASN A 514 3.67 33.14 -6.28
N SER A 515 3.34 33.14 -4.98
CA SER A 515 3.79 34.15 -4.03
C SER A 515 4.42 33.55 -2.77
N THR A 516 3.77 32.51 -2.23
CA THR A 516 4.08 31.86 -0.96
C THR A 516 4.96 30.64 -1.21
N ALA A 517 6.12 30.59 -0.58
CA ALA A 517 7.00 29.42 -0.67
C ALA A 517 6.36 28.20 0.03
N PHE A 518 6.51 27.01 -0.54
CA PHE A 518 5.90 25.79 -0.01
C PHE A 518 6.28 25.52 1.45
N SER A 519 7.55 25.70 1.81
CA SER A 519 8.00 25.51 3.20
C SER A 519 7.51 26.58 4.18
N SER A 520 7.00 27.72 3.70
CA SER A 520 6.55 28.82 4.56
C SER A 520 5.10 28.71 5.02
N ASN A 521 4.33 27.79 4.44
CA ASN A 521 2.94 27.56 4.79
C ASN A 521 2.77 26.17 5.40
N PRO A 522 2.45 26.04 6.70
CA PRO A 522 2.23 24.72 7.33
C PRO A 522 0.99 24.00 6.78
N ALA A 523 0.08 24.71 6.09
CA ALA A 523 -1.01 24.09 5.34
C ALA A 523 -0.52 23.45 4.04
N PHE A 524 0.71 23.70 3.58
CA PHE A 524 1.22 23.06 2.37
C PHE A 524 1.95 21.76 2.65
N GLY A 525 2.12 21.37 3.91
CA GLY A 525 2.90 20.21 4.32
C GLY A 525 3.75 20.59 5.53
N SER A 526 4.31 19.59 6.20
CA SER A 526 5.14 19.80 7.39
C SER A 526 6.52 19.17 7.17
N SER A 527 7.54 20.00 6.92
CA SER A 527 8.95 19.59 6.92
C SER A 527 9.57 19.83 8.28
N SER A 528 9.71 18.77 9.07
CA SER A 528 10.70 18.77 10.15
C SER A 528 11.84 17.80 9.80
N SER A 529 12.87 17.75 10.65
CA SER A 529 13.92 16.73 10.61
C SER A 529 13.41 15.34 11.04
N SER A 530 12.19 15.26 11.59
CA SER A 530 11.62 14.04 12.19
C SER A 530 10.31 13.57 11.56
N VAL A 531 9.62 14.44 10.81
CA VAL A 531 8.35 14.15 10.14
C VAL A 531 8.27 14.88 8.80
N LYS A 532 7.79 14.18 7.76
CA LYS A 532 7.45 14.71 6.43
C LYS A 532 5.96 14.47 6.15
N ARG A 533 5.23 15.52 5.78
CA ARG A 533 3.84 15.44 5.30
C ARG A 533 3.73 16.10 3.94
N SER A 534 3.13 15.41 2.98
CA SER A 534 2.83 15.96 1.65
C SER A 534 1.79 17.09 1.71
N MET A 535 1.75 17.87 0.62
CA MET A 535 0.71 18.83 0.28
C MET A 535 -0.42 18.10 -0.45
N GLU A 536 -1.65 18.12 0.06
CA GLU A 536 -2.80 17.50 -0.61
C GLU A 536 -3.88 18.55 -0.92
N ARG A 537 -4.49 18.45 -2.10
CA ARG A 537 -5.61 19.29 -2.52
C ARG A 537 -6.88 18.86 -1.81
N ILE A 538 -7.62 19.82 -1.27
CA ILE A 538 -8.86 19.59 -0.51
C ILE A 538 -10.04 19.30 -1.46
N ASP A 539 -10.29 20.22 -2.40
CA ASP A 539 -11.32 20.08 -3.44
C ASP A 539 -10.68 20.08 -4.82
N PRO A 540 -10.63 18.92 -5.51
CA PRO A 540 -10.16 18.80 -6.89
C PRO A 540 -10.95 19.64 -7.90
N ALA A 541 -12.20 20.02 -7.62
CA ALA A 541 -12.98 20.90 -8.48
C ALA A 541 -12.56 22.37 -8.38
N SER A 542 -11.95 22.76 -7.27
CA SER A 542 -11.45 24.11 -7.01
C SER A 542 -10.04 24.31 -7.56
N SER A 543 -9.67 25.58 -7.75
CA SER A 543 -8.34 25.94 -8.27
C SER A 543 -7.24 25.54 -7.29
N GLY A 544 -6.17 24.93 -7.77
CA GLY A 544 -4.94 24.76 -6.98
C GLY A 544 -4.13 26.04 -6.82
N GLY A 545 -4.53 27.14 -7.47
CA GLY A 545 -3.98 28.48 -7.21
C GLY A 545 -4.45 29.10 -5.89
N VAL A 546 -5.44 28.51 -5.22
CA VAL A 546 -6.02 29.02 -3.98
C VAL A 546 -5.35 28.35 -2.78
N LEU A 547 -4.60 29.12 -1.98
CA LEU A 547 -3.89 28.60 -0.79
C LEU A 547 -4.80 27.80 0.16
N ALA A 548 -6.04 28.26 0.36
CA ALA A 548 -7.01 27.62 1.25
C ALA A 548 -7.51 26.25 0.74
N ASN A 549 -7.25 25.90 -0.53
CA ASN A 549 -7.62 24.62 -1.12
C ASN A 549 -6.53 23.55 -0.95
N TRP A 550 -5.53 23.81 -0.11
CA TRP A 550 -4.46 22.88 0.19
C TRP A 550 -4.34 22.69 1.69
N ARG A 551 -3.88 21.49 2.05
CA ARG A 551 -3.61 21.12 3.43
C ARG A 551 -2.40 20.18 3.52
N SER A 552 -1.78 20.12 4.70
CA SER A 552 -0.89 19.02 5.04
C SER A 552 -1.71 17.73 5.09
N ASN A 553 -1.14 16.64 4.55
CA ASN A 553 -1.75 15.31 4.71
C ASN A 553 -2.03 15.01 6.20
N PRO A 554 -3.25 14.59 6.57
CA PRO A 554 -3.69 14.47 7.97
C PRO A 554 -3.38 13.11 8.59
N PHE A 555 -2.81 12.15 7.87
CA PHE A 555 -2.69 10.79 8.41
C PHE A 555 -1.84 10.71 9.68
N THR A 556 -2.23 9.80 10.54
CA THR A 556 -1.44 9.39 11.70
C THR A 556 -0.62 8.15 11.34
N ALA A 557 0.36 7.78 12.17
CA ALA A 557 1.16 6.58 11.92
C ALA A 557 0.29 5.30 11.85
N SER A 558 -0.82 5.27 12.60
CA SER A 558 -1.78 4.16 12.58
C SER A 558 -2.72 4.17 11.37
N ALA A 559 -2.75 5.25 10.59
CA ALA A 559 -3.69 5.47 9.48
C ALA A 559 -2.99 5.91 8.18
N ASN A 560 -1.78 5.40 7.92
CA ASN A 560 -0.95 5.79 6.77
C ASN A 560 -0.63 4.59 5.85
N PRO A 561 -1.62 3.94 5.21
CA PRO A 561 -1.39 2.70 4.48
C PRO A 561 -0.70 2.87 3.11
N TYR A 562 -0.57 4.10 2.62
CA TYR A 562 -0.20 4.40 1.23
C TYR A 562 1.30 4.68 1.02
N ILE A 563 2.03 4.95 2.10
CA ILE A 563 3.48 5.06 2.11
C ILE A 563 4.11 3.67 2.30
N ALA A 564 5.36 3.40 1.94
CA ALA A 564 5.98 2.09 2.19
C ALA A 564 6.17 1.82 3.69
N SER A 565 5.99 0.57 4.15
CA SER A 565 5.95 0.20 5.59
C SER A 565 7.16 0.68 6.39
N LEU A 566 8.34 0.69 5.78
CA LEU A 566 9.59 1.18 6.38
C LEU A 566 9.62 2.69 6.64
N TYR A 567 8.63 3.46 6.17
CA TYR A 567 8.60 4.93 6.26
C TYR A 567 7.35 5.49 6.95
N ARG A 568 6.30 4.68 7.14
CA ARG A 568 4.95 5.12 7.56
C ARG A 568 4.88 5.81 8.93
N ASN A 569 5.89 5.68 9.78
CA ASN A 569 5.91 6.34 11.09
C ASN A 569 6.27 7.83 11.02
N ALA A 570 6.98 8.25 9.97
CA ALA A 570 7.54 9.59 9.86
C ALA A 570 7.30 10.26 8.50
N THR A 571 6.85 9.53 7.48
CA THR A 571 6.49 10.06 6.16
C THR A 571 5.01 9.83 5.91
N PHE A 572 4.24 10.89 5.63
CA PHE A 572 2.78 10.84 5.49
C PHE A 572 2.32 11.41 4.15
N GLY A 573 1.43 10.69 3.48
CA GLY A 573 0.80 11.07 2.21
C GLY A 573 -0.25 10.05 1.78
N SER A 574 -0.99 10.38 0.72
CA SER A 574 -2.00 9.53 0.08
C SER A 574 -1.69 9.15 -1.39
N PRO A 575 -0.43 9.04 -1.84
CA PRO A 575 -0.13 8.93 -3.25
C PRO A 575 -0.74 7.66 -3.88
N GLY A 576 -1.43 7.83 -5.00
CA GLY A 576 -2.12 6.82 -5.79
C GLY A 576 -3.57 6.59 -5.38
N PHE A 577 -4.09 7.37 -4.43
CA PHE A 577 -5.40 7.18 -3.81
C PHE A 577 -6.11 8.52 -3.67
N PRO A 578 -7.45 8.53 -3.54
CA PRO A 578 -8.16 9.75 -3.23
C PRO A 578 -7.56 10.40 -1.98
N ASN A 579 -7.12 11.66 -2.11
CA ASN A 579 -6.89 12.52 -0.96
C ASN A 579 -8.09 12.34 -0.05
N ASN A 580 -7.83 11.87 1.16
CA ASN A 580 -8.85 11.32 2.03
C ASN A 580 -10.05 12.28 2.02
N PRO A 581 -11.27 11.85 1.65
CA PRO A 581 -12.43 12.71 1.85
C PRO A 581 -12.39 13.05 3.34
N VAL A 582 -12.29 14.34 3.65
CA VAL A 582 -12.18 14.88 5.00
C VAL A 582 -13.04 14.03 5.93
N VAL A 583 -12.41 13.09 6.65
CA VAL A 583 -13.16 12.21 7.54
C VAL A 583 -13.62 13.12 8.66
N THR A 584 -14.93 13.18 8.84
CA THR A 584 -15.49 14.03 9.88
C THR A 584 -14.87 13.64 11.21
N SER A 585 -14.27 14.60 11.91
CA SER A 585 -13.52 14.33 13.15
C SER A 585 -13.56 15.53 14.09
N VAL A 586 -13.26 15.26 15.36
CA VAL A 586 -12.97 16.29 16.35
C VAL A 586 -11.67 15.93 17.05
N GLU A 587 -10.79 16.91 17.16
CA GLU A 587 -9.46 16.77 17.74
C GLU A 587 -9.20 17.87 18.77
N ILE A 588 -8.31 17.55 19.71
CA ILE A 588 -7.82 18.48 20.73
C ILE A 588 -6.29 18.51 20.68
N ASN A 589 -5.71 19.67 20.95
CA ASN A 589 -4.27 19.87 20.79
C ASN A 589 -3.38 19.18 21.84
N ARG A 590 -3.97 18.55 22.86
CA ARG A 590 -3.26 17.84 23.95
C ARG A 590 -4.22 16.90 24.69
N SER A 591 -3.70 15.77 25.14
CA SER A 591 -4.43 14.81 25.98
C SER A 591 -4.34 15.12 27.48
N LEU A 592 -3.45 16.04 27.88
CA LEU A 592 -3.24 16.46 29.27
C LEU A 592 -3.32 17.98 29.36
N VAL A 593 -4.10 18.48 30.32
CA VAL A 593 -4.30 19.90 30.58
C VAL A 593 -4.05 20.18 32.06
N PHE A 594 -3.39 21.30 32.36
CA PHE A 594 -3.06 21.70 33.72
C PHE A 594 -3.60 23.10 34.02
N GLY A 595 -3.85 23.43 35.29
CA GLY A 595 -4.25 24.77 35.71
C GLY A 595 -3.30 25.88 35.21
N THR A 596 -3.86 27.03 34.82
CA THR A 596 -3.08 28.19 34.36
C THR A 596 -2.36 28.87 35.53
N SER A 597 -1.09 29.23 35.33
CA SER A 597 -0.36 30.19 36.16
C SER A 597 0.20 31.33 35.31
N ALA A 598 0.58 32.45 35.93
CA ALA A 598 1.08 33.65 35.23
C ALA A 598 2.30 33.38 34.32
N GLY A 599 3.06 32.31 34.57
CA GLY A 599 4.21 31.89 33.75
C GLY A 599 3.93 30.76 32.75
N HIS A 600 2.80 30.06 32.86
CA HIS A 600 2.49 28.88 32.03
C HIS A 600 1.01 28.85 31.61
N PRO A 601 0.66 29.35 30.41
CA PRO A 601 -0.72 29.42 29.90
C PRO A 601 -1.24 28.05 29.40
N ASN A 602 -0.91 26.97 30.11
CA ASN A 602 -1.21 25.60 29.69
C ASN A 602 -2.65 25.13 29.98
N GLY A 603 -3.47 25.96 30.62
CA GLY A 603 -4.85 25.64 31.00
C GLY A 603 -5.90 26.05 29.99
N VAL A 604 -5.57 26.09 28.70
CA VAL A 604 -6.57 26.19 27.62
C VAL A 604 -6.44 25.01 26.67
N LEU A 605 -7.59 24.50 26.23
CA LEU A 605 -7.71 23.41 25.27
C LEU A 605 -8.16 23.98 23.93
N LYS A 606 -7.36 23.75 22.89
CA LYS A 606 -7.68 24.16 21.52
C LYS A 606 -8.36 23.00 20.82
N ILE A 607 -9.46 23.29 20.14
CA ILE A 607 -10.31 22.29 19.49
C ILE A 607 -10.29 22.54 17.99
N THR A 608 -10.20 21.46 17.22
CA THR A 608 -10.33 21.47 15.77
C THR A 608 -11.36 20.42 15.35
N VAL A 609 -12.33 20.82 14.56
CA VAL A 609 -13.28 19.93 13.88
C VAL A 609 -12.93 19.90 12.40
N GLN A 610 -12.93 18.71 11.82
CA GLN A 610 -12.89 18.51 10.39
C GLN A 610 -14.26 18.05 9.93
N ASP A 611 -14.91 18.78 9.02
CA ASP A 611 -16.18 18.38 8.42
C ASP A 611 -16.40 19.16 7.11
N SER A 612 -16.01 18.58 5.97
CA SER A 612 -16.24 19.21 4.68
C SER A 612 -17.72 19.35 4.33
N SER A 613 -18.59 18.49 4.89
CA SER A 613 -20.04 18.59 4.66
C SER A 613 -20.69 19.76 5.39
N ALA A 614 -20.03 20.25 6.45
CA ALA A 614 -20.43 21.45 7.16
C ALA A 614 -19.98 22.73 6.44
N ASN A 615 -19.06 22.66 5.46
CA ASN A 615 -18.79 23.76 4.54
C ASN A 615 -19.79 23.70 3.38
N GLN A 616 -20.83 24.53 3.45
CA GLN A 616 -21.89 24.59 2.45
C GLN A 616 -21.68 25.74 1.45
N ASN A 617 -20.76 26.66 1.73
CA ASN A 617 -20.53 27.83 0.88
C ASN A 617 -19.04 28.13 0.70
N ALA A 618 -18.51 27.71 -0.44
CA ALA A 618 -17.12 27.93 -0.87
C ALA A 618 -16.64 29.41 -0.94
N GLY A 619 -17.52 30.39 -0.70
CA GLY A 619 -17.18 31.82 -0.65
C GLY A 619 -17.26 32.46 0.74
N ALA A 620 -17.67 31.73 1.79
CA ALA A 620 -17.88 32.27 3.12
C ALA A 620 -17.18 31.43 4.20
N ILE A 621 -16.63 32.09 5.22
CA ILE A 621 -16.14 31.41 6.43
C ILE A 621 -17.36 30.98 7.25
N GLU A 622 -17.47 29.68 7.52
CA GLU A 622 -18.61 29.09 8.25
C GLU A 622 -18.27 28.74 9.71
N THR A 623 -19.27 28.29 10.47
CA THR A 623 -19.09 27.88 11.87
C THR A 623 -19.78 26.57 12.19
N VAL A 624 -19.22 25.83 13.14
CA VAL A 624 -19.81 24.61 13.73
C VAL A 624 -19.81 24.70 15.24
N GLN A 625 -20.59 23.84 15.90
CA GLN A 625 -20.66 23.78 17.36
C GLN A 625 -20.14 22.45 17.90
N VAL A 626 -19.37 22.53 18.98
CA VAL A 626 -18.94 21.39 19.78
C VAL A 626 -19.47 21.52 21.21
N ARG A 627 -19.75 20.39 21.86
CA ARG A 627 -20.07 20.34 23.28
C ARG A 627 -18.89 19.79 24.07
N ALA A 628 -18.41 20.52 25.06
CA ALA A 628 -17.38 20.06 25.97
C ALA A 628 -18.00 19.76 27.35
N THR A 629 -17.80 18.56 27.88
CA THR A 629 -18.25 18.12 29.21
C THR A 629 -17.06 17.64 30.05
N SER A 630 -17.23 17.53 31.35
CA SER A 630 -16.28 16.88 32.27
C SER A 630 -17.00 15.84 33.14
N ASN A 631 -16.25 15.01 33.87
CA ASN A 631 -16.86 14.14 34.89
C ASN A 631 -17.63 14.94 35.96
N SER A 632 -17.19 16.15 36.27
CA SER A 632 -17.82 17.03 37.25
C SER A 632 -18.95 17.89 36.68
N ASP A 633 -19.02 18.06 35.36
CA ASP A 633 -20.07 18.79 34.66
C ASP A 633 -20.48 18.06 33.37
N SER A 634 -21.53 17.26 33.50
CA SER A 634 -22.13 16.52 32.39
C SER A 634 -23.00 17.38 31.47
N THR A 635 -23.37 18.59 31.89
CA THR A 635 -24.10 19.54 31.02
C THR A 635 -23.12 20.23 30.08
N GLY A 636 -22.01 20.68 30.65
CA GLY A 636 -20.87 21.24 29.94
C GLY A 636 -21.14 22.60 29.29
N VAL A 637 -20.30 22.95 28.33
CA VAL A 637 -20.39 24.19 27.54
C VAL A 637 -20.48 23.90 26.04
N LEU A 638 -21.12 24.80 25.31
CA LEU A 638 -21.10 24.82 23.84
C LEU A 638 -20.05 25.81 23.36
N LEU A 639 -19.14 25.36 22.52
CA LEU A 639 -18.17 26.21 21.83
C LEU A 639 -18.54 26.32 20.36
N THR A 640 -18.49 27.54 19.83
CA THR A 640 -18.55 27.79 18.39
C THR A 640 -17.13 27.78 17.83
N LEU A 641 -16.89 26.92 16.85
CA LEU A 641 -15.64 26.86 16.11
C LEU A 641 -15.85 27.54 14.75
N THR A 642 -14.83 28.25 14.29
CA THR A 642 -14.88 28.99 13.03
C THR A 642 -13.95 28.35 12.03
N GLU A 643 -14.42 28.28 10.79
CA GLU A 643 -13.65 27.75 9.69
C GLU A 643 -12.33 28.53 9.51
N THR A 644 -11.25 27.83 9.20
CA THR A 644 -9.93 28.46 9.03
C THR A 644 -9.87 29.34 7.76
N ALA A 645 -10.66 29.02 6.73
CA ALA A 645 -10.94 29.84 5.55
C ALA A 645 -12.14 29.25 4.79
N ALA A 646 -12.76 30.00 3.88
CA ALA A 646 -14.05 29.69 3.22
C ALA A 646 -14.20 28.35 2.46
N VAL A 647 -13.17 27.48 2.42
CA VAL A 647 -13.15 26.23 1.63
C VAL A 647 -12.45 25.09 2.38
N THR A 648 -12.10 25.25 3.66
CA THR A 648 -11.21 24.28 4.31
C THR A 648 -11.97 23.08 4.86
N GLY A 649 -13.23 23.26 5.28
CA GLY A 649 -13.95 22.27 6.08
C GLY A 649 -13.26 22.01 7.42
N ILE A 650 -12.37 22.90 7.86
CA ILE A 650 -11.60 22.81 9.12
C ILE A 650 -12.04 23.96 10.00
N PHE A 651 -12.68 23.65 11.11
CA PHE A 651 -13.21 24.61 12.08
C PHE A 651 -12.40 24.56 13.36
N THR A 652 -11.93 25.69 13.87
CA THR A 652 -11.10 25.72 15.07
C THR A 652 -11.47 26.84 16.03
N SER A 653 -11.30 26.59 17.33
CA SER A 653 -11.46 27.61 18.38
C SER A 653 -10.36 28.68 18.32
N VAL A 654 -9.24 28.35 17.66
CA VAL A 654 -8.09 29.25 17.51
C VAL A 654 -8.40 30.42 16.59
N ALA A 655 -9.26 30.22 15.58
CA ALA A 655 -9.58 31.23 14.57
C ALA A 655 -10.20 32.50 15.18
N THR A 656 -10.94 32.37 16.28
CA THR A 656 -11.56 33.49 17.01
C THR A 656 -10.85 33.82 18.33
N GLY A 657 -9.81 33.06 18.69
CA GLY A 657 -9.14 33.17 19.99
C GLY A 657 -9.95 32.68 21.19
N THR A 658 -11.19 32.21 20.99
CA THR A 658 -12.10 31.77 22.06
C THR A 658 -11.92 30.28 22.33
N ASN A 659 -10.81 29.91 22.95
CA ASN A 659 -10.47 28.51 23.27
C ASN A 659 -11.23 28.00 24.51
N LEU A 660 -11.37 26.68 24.65
CA LEU A 660 -11.95 26.09 25.85
C LEU A 660 -11.03 26.36 27.05
N ASN A 661 -11.58 26.96 28.09
CA ASN A 661 -10.92 27.26 29.35
C ASN A 661 -11.62 26.49 30.48
N PHE A 662 -11.03 26.49 31.66
CA PHE A 662 -11.48 25.67 32.78
C PHE A 662 -11.67 26.51 34.03
N THR A 663 -12.65 26.13 34.84
CA THR A 663 -12.96 26.78 36.12
C THR A 663 -13.33 25.73 37.16
N THR A 664 -13.06 26.00 38.43
CA THR A 664 -13.58 25.17 39.53
C THR A 664 -14.98 25.61 39.98
N GLY A 665 -15.44 26.78 39.52
CA GLY A 665 -16.81 27.26 39.69
C GLY A 665 -17.76 26.73 38.62
N ALA A 666 -18.98 27.27 38.55
CA ALA A 666 -19.97 26.86 37.54
C ALA A 666 -19.53 27.23 36.11
N SER A 667 -19.85 26.36 35.15
CA SER A 667 -19.59 26.58 33.73
C SER A 667 -20.27 27.84 33.20
N SER A 668 -19.54 28.63 32.41
CA SER A 668 -20.06 29.84 31.77
C SER A 668 -19.24 30.21 30.54
N GLY A 669 -19.91 30.54 29.43
CA GLY A 669 -19.24 30.89 28.17
C GLY A 669 -18.33 29.77 27.67
N ASN A 670 -17.04 30.06 27.54
CA ASN A 670 -16.00 29.10 27.17
C ASN A 670 -15.29 28.45 28.37
N GLN A 671 -15.76 28.67 29.61
CA GLN A 671 -15.21 28.07 30.82
C GLN A 671 -16.01 26.84 31.24
N LEU A 672 -15.39 25.67 31.20
CA LEU A 672 -15.95 24.41 31.65
C LEU A 672 -15.58 24.14 33.12
N GLN A 673 -16.57 23.77 33.92
CA GLN A 673 -16.40 23.35 35.30
C GLN A 673 -15.64 22.03 35.37
N VAL A 674 -14.59 21.99 36.18
CA VAL A 674 -13.73 20.82 36.36
C VAL A 674 -13.26 20.67 37.80
N ASN A 675 -12.96 19.43 38.17
CA ASN A 675 -12.14 19.06 39.32
C ASN A 675 -10.84 18.38 38.86
N SER A 676 -9.81 18.41 39.70
CA SER A 676 -8.54 17.76 39.39
C SER A 676 -8.75 16.25 39.16
N GLY A 677 -8.22 15.73 38.06
CA GLY A 677 -8.38 14.34 37.62
C GLY A 677 -9.56 14.11 36.67
N ASP A 678 -10.36 15.13 36.37
CA ASP A 678 -11.49 15.00 35.45
C ASP A 678 -11.03 14.61 34.04
N THR A 679 -11.84 13.76 33.39
CA THR A 679 -11.78 13.54 31.95
C THR A 679 -12.72 14.52 31.27
N ILE A 680 -12.14 15.36 30.44
CA ILE A 680 -12.82 16.29 29.54
C ILE A 680 -13.19 15.52 28.28
N THR A 681 -14.44 15.61 27.85
CA THR A 681 -14.93 15.01 26.60
C THR A 681 -15.46 16.13 25.71
N VAL A 682 -14.85 16.31 24.55
CA VAL A 682 -15.34 17.20 23.49
C VAL A 682 -16.09 16.36 22.48
N THR A 683 -17.33 16.72 22.19
CA THR A 683 -18.23 16.01 21.28
C THR A 683 -18.64 16.92 20.13
N TYR A 684 -18.48 16.43 18.91
CA TYR A 684 -19.01 17.01 17.69
C TYR A 684 -20.08 16.07 17.10
N LEU A 685 -21.21 16.62 16.66
CA LEU A 685 -22.31 15.84 16.10
C LEU A 685 -22.51 16.24 14.63
N ALA A 686 -22.27 15.31 13.71
CA ALA A 686 -22.51 15.51 12.28
C ALA A 686 -23.35 14.36 11.73
N ASN A 687 -24.43 14.68 11.01
CA ASN A 687 -25.34 13.70 10.40
C ASN A 687 -25.77 12.59 11.37
N SER A 688 -26.14 12.97 12.61
CA SER A 688 -26.51 12.06 13.70
C SER A 688 -25.41 11.09 14.19
N THR A 689 -24.17 11.26 13.73
CA THR A 689 -22.99 10.53 14.18
C THR A 689 -22.19 11.39 15.14
N SER A 690 -21.77 10.80 16.27
CA SER A 690 -21.03 11.48 17.33
C SER A 690 -19.53 11.20 17.20
N TYR A 691 -18.73 12.27 17.16
CA TYR A 691 -17.27 12.23 17.16
C TYR A 691 -16.77 12.81 18.48
N THR A 692 -15.79 12.16 19.11
CA THR A 692 -15.34 12.54 20.46
C THR A 692 -13.83 12.59 20.59
N ALA A 693 -13.32 13.58 21.33
CA ALA A 693 -11.94 13.68 21.77
C ALA A 693 -11.87 13.88 23.29
N THR A 694 -10.86 13.30 23.95
CA THR A 694 -10.76 13.31 25.41
C THR A 694 -9.40 13.79 25.92
N ALA A 695 -9.42 14.60 26.98
CA ALA A 695 -8.21 15.00 27.73
C ALA A 695 -8.43 14.84 29.23
N ASN A 696 -7.36 14.69 30.01
CA ASN A 696 -7.42 14.76 31.47
C ASN A 696 -6.97 16.13 31.96
N TRP A 697 -7.72 16.69 32.91
CA TRP A 697 -7.42 17.97 33.52
C TRP A 697 -6.90 17.81 34.95
N PHE A 698 -5.83 18.52 35.30
CA PHE A 698 -5.22 18.49 36.63
C PHE A 698 -5.05 19.92 37.17
N ALA A 699 -5.28 20.10 38.47
CA ALA A 699 -5.24 21.44 39.07
C ALA A 699 -3.84 22.05 39.08
N GLN A 700 -2.80 21.22 39.22
CA GLN A 700 -1.41 21.65 39.34
C GLN A 700 -0.54 21.06 38.24
N ASN A 701 0.37 21.86 37.69
CA ASN A 701 1.38 21.39 36.74
C ASN A 701 2.27 20.32 37.37
N LEU A 702 2.80 19.39 36.56
CA LEU A 702 3.96 18.60 36.98
C LEU A 702 5.14 19.53 37.24
N VAL A 703 5.92 19.20 38.27
CA VAL A 703 7.03 20.03 38.74
C VAL A 703 8.34 19.33 38.42
N LEU A 704 9.30 20.05 37.85
CA LEU A 704 10.68 19.60 37.88
C LEU A 704 11.19 19.82 39.30
N ASN A 705 11.32 18.73 40.05
CA ASN A 705 11.67 18.80 41.47
C ASN A 705 13.17 18.96 41.67
N GLU A 706 13.95 18.17 40.93
CA GLU A 706 15.41 18.18 41.03
C GLU A 706 16.04 17.97 39.65
N ILE A 707 17.19 18.62 39.42
CA ILE A 707 18.03 18.38 38.25
C ILE A 707 19.43 18.07 38.77
N GLY A 708 19.86 16.83 38.62
CA GLY A 708 21.23 16.43 38.85
C GLY A 708 22.08 16.66 37.61
N LYS A 709 23.04 17.57 37.69
CA LYS A 709 24.03 17.81 36.64
C LYS A 709 25.44 17.55 37.18
N ASN A 710 26.19 16.65 36.56
CA ASN A 710 27.60 16.48 36.90
C ASN A 710 28.44 17.52 36.14
N CYS A 711 28.89 18.58 36.82
CA CYS A 711 29.66 19.68 36.21
C CYS A 711 31.10 19.29 35.77
N ASN A 712 31.51 18.02 35.97
CA ASN A 712 32.85 17.52 35.69
C ASN A 712 32.97 16.68 34.39
N GLY A 713 31.96 16.69 33.52
CA GLY A 713 32.08 16.19 32.14
C GLY A 713 31.69 14.73 31.91
N ASP A 714 31.26 13.99 32.93
CA ASP A 714 30.60 12.69 32.74
C ASP A 714 29.08 12.86 32.76
N THR A 715 28.48 12.86 31.57
CA THR A 715 27.03 13.03 31.37
C THR A 715 26.25 11.74 31.67
N SER A 716 26.89 10.63 32.03
CA SER A 716 26.19 9.35 32.27
C SER A 716 25.33 9.35 33.54
N SER A 717 25.54 10.32 34.43
CA SER A 717 24.86 10.43 35.73
C SER A 717 23.92 11.63 35.83
N ASP A 718 23.69 12.34 34.72
CA ASP A 718 22.71 13.43 34.69
C ASP A 718 21.29 12.86 34.84
N TYR A 719 20.47 13.53 35.65
CA TYR A 719 19.08 13.14 35.84
C TYR A 719 18.15 14.34 36.02
N VAL A 720 16.87 14.12 35.72
CA VAL A 720 15.78 15.04 36.02
C VAL A 720 14.74 14.28 36.81
N GLU A 721 14.40 14.79 37.99
CA GLU A 721 13.31 14.29 38.80
C GLU A 721 12.04 15.12 38.55
N ILE A 722 10.94 14.43 38.27
CA ILE A 722 9.62 15.02 38.10
C ILE A 722 8.74 14.64 39.28
N TYR A 723 8.10 15.63 39.88
CA TYR A 723 7.11 15.48 40.94
C TYR A 723 5.70 15.75 40.42
N ASN A 724 4.75 14.90 40.83
CA ASN A 724 3.32 15.10 40.62
C ASN A 724 2.67 15.69 41.88
N PRO A 725 2.37 17.00 41.94
CA PRO A 725 1.71 17.62 43.08
C PRO A 725 0.21 17.31 43.19
N ASN A 726 -0.37 16.60 42.22
CA ASN A 726 -1.81 16.29 42.22
C ASN A 726 -2.11 15.07 43.08
N ALA A 727 -3.33 15.05 43.63
CA ALA A 727 -3.85 13.92 44.42
C ALA A 727 -4.25 12.70 43.56
N GLN A 728 -4.14 12.83 42.24
CA GLN A 728 -4.42 11.78 41.26
C GLN A 728 -3.15 11.42 40.50
N ALA A 729 -3.05 10.17 40.05
CA ALA A 729 -1.96 9.74 39.17
C ALA A 729 -2.06 10.42 37.80
N VAL A 730 -0.91 10.73 37.20
CA VAL A 730 -0.80 11.39 35.89
C VAL A 730 -0.10 10.42 34.94
N THR A 731 -0.72 10.09 33.81
CA THR A 731 -0.02 9.37 32.74
C THR A 731 1.01 10.29 32.08
N LEU A 732 2.19 9.76 31.78
CA LEU A 732 3.25 10.48 31.08
C LEU A 732 3.21 10.24 29.57
N THR A 733 2.20 9.53 29.07
CA THR A 733 1.99 9.31 27.63
C THR A 733 1.83 10.65 26.92
N ASN A 734 2.59 10.85 25.84
CA ASN A 734 2.68 12.10 25.07
C ASN A 734 3.25 13.31 25.85
N VAL A 735 3.81 13.10 27.05
CA VAL A 735 4.58 14.13 27.75
C VAL A 735 6.02 14.10 27.25
N ARG A 736 6.60 15.28 27.06
CA ARG A 736 7.99 15.44 26.63
C ARG A 736 8.74 16.32 27.62
N LEU A 737 9.96 15.90 27.95
CA LEU A 737 10.94 16.76 28.60
C LEU A 737 11.75 17.45 27.50
N LEU A 738 11.82 18.78 27.55
CA LEU A 738 12.51 19.61 26.56
C LEU A 738 13.74 20.27 27.20
N ARG A 739 14.85 20.33 26.46
CA ARG A 739 16.07 21.04 26.85
C ARG A 739 16.28 22.29 25.99
N ASP A 740 16.37 23.43 26.64
CA ASP A 740 16.63 24.75 26.02
C ASP A 740 18.08 24.91 25.52
N SER A 741 18.29 25.77 24.52
CA SER A 741 19.58 26.14 23.92
C SER A 741 20.21 27.38 24.59
N GLY A 742 20.44 27.37 25.90
CA GLY A 742 21.03 28.55 26.57
C GLY A 742 22.49 28.82 26.13
N THR A 743 22.79 30.03 25.62
CA THR A 743 24.16 30.52 25.36
C THR A 743 24.78 31.28 26.54
N GLY A 744 24.30 31.08 27.78
CA GLY A 744 24.82 31.76 28.97
C GLY A 744 24.66 30.95 30.25
N SER A 745 25.57 31.16 31.21
CA SER A 745 25.70 30.40 32.46
C SER A 745 24.58 30.62 33.50
N SER A 746 23.39 31.03 33.10
CA SER A 746 22.27 31.21 34.02
C SER A 746 20.92 31.15 33.29
N ILE A 747 20.11 30.19 33.73
CA ILE A 747 18.64 30.08 33.69
C ILE A 747 18.07 29.08 32.67
N CYS A 748 17.34 28.10 33.22
CA CYS A 748 16.41 27.18 32.55
C CYS A 748 15.05 27.88 32.36
N ASP A 749 14.98 28.89 31.49
CA ASP A 749 13.70 29.53 31.15
C ASP A 749 13.11 28.89 29.89
N ILE A 750 11.90 28.35 29.99
CA ILE A 750 11.17 27.83 28.83
C ILE A 750 10.60 29.04 28.06
N THR A 751 11.37 29.55 27.09
CA THR A 751 10.83 30.51 26.11
C THR A 751 10.29 29.78 24.89
N SER A 752 9.35 30.42 24.18
CA SER A 752 8.77 29.88 22.95
C SER A 752 9.80 29.97 21.81
N GLY A 753 10.57 28.92 21.55
CA GLY A 753 11.41 28.92 20.34
C GLY A 753 12.40 27.79 20.18
N ASP A 754 13.39 27.66 21.07
CA ASP A 754 14.66 27.06 20.69
C ASP A 754 15.12 25.93 21.63
N TRP A 755 14.51 24.74 21.52
CA TRP A 755 15.01 23.53 22.20
C TRP A 755 16.01 22.76 21.32
N THR A 756 17.02 22.15 21.94
CA THR A 756 18.06 21.37 21.24
C THR A 756 17.79 19.87 21.24
N THR A 757 17.13 19.36 22.27
CA THR A 757 16.80 17.94 22.42
C THR A 757 15.46 17.76 23.14
N SER A 758 14.79 16.63 22.87
CA SER A 758 13.54 16.25 23.54
C SER A 758 13.57 14.78 23.94
N VAL A 759 13.05 14.45 25.12
CA VAL A 759 12.87 13.08 25.60
C VAL A 759 11.38 12.79 25.73
N ASN A 760 10.88 11.75 25.05
CA ASN A 760 9.51 11.27 25.23
C ASN A 760 9.43 10.49 26.55
N LEU A 761 8.43 10.81 27.37
CA LEU A 761 8.15 10.09 28.60
C LEU A 761 7.08 9.02 28.36
N SER A 762 7.06 8.02 29.22
CA SER A 762 6.03 6.96 29.20
C SER A 762 5.76 6.46 30.62
N GLY A 763 4.68 5.71 30.80
CA GLY A 763 4.25 5.20 32.10
C GLY A 763 3.29 6.14 32.83
N SER A 764 3.22 5.98 34.15
CA SER A 764 2.33 6.76 35.03
C SER A 764 3.09 7.19 36.28
N LEU A 765 2.90 8.45 36.66
CA LEU A 765 3.40 9.02 37.90
C LEU A 765 2.28 8.97 38.95
N SER A 766 2.53 8.34 40.09
CA SER A 766 1.53 8.23 41.16
C SER A 766 1.15 9.60 41.74
N ALA A 767 0.03 9.65 42.46
CA ALA A 767 -0.35 10.83 43.23
C ALA A 767 0.75 11.17 44.24
N THR A 768 1.16 12.44 44.32
CA THR A 768 2.28 12.91 45.17
C THR A 768 3.60 12.14 44.97
N GLY A 769 3.76 11.50 43.80
CA GLY A 769 4.90 10.66 43.49
C GLY A 769 6.01 11.40 42.74
N TYR A 770 7.20 10.79 42.75
CA TYR A 770 8.40 11.24 42.05
C TYR A 770 8.82 10.21 40.99
N ALA A 771 9.38 10.69 39.88
CA ALA A 771 10.00 9.83 38.87
C ALA A 771 11.34 10.45 38.44
N ILE A 772 12.37 9.59 38.38
CA ILE A 772 13.70 9.96 37.91
C ILE A 772 13.83 9.57 36.44
N ILE A 773 14.26 10.53 35.62
CA ILE A 773 14.63 10.34 34.23
C ILE A 773 16.15 10.48 34.16
N ALA A 774 16.84 9.39 33.81
CA ALA A 774 18.31 9.37 33.76
C ALA A 774 18.82 8.52 32.59
N GLY A 775 20.11 8.66 32.27
CA GLY A 775 20.77 7.82 31.27
C GLY A 775 20.78 6.33 31.66
N VAL A 776 20.95 5.45 30.68
CA VAL A 776 20.93 3.98 30.85
C VAL A 776 21.96 3.42 31.85
N ASN A 777 22.94 4.23 32.25
CA ASN A 777 24.00 3.86 33.20
C ASN A 777 23.79 4.46 34.60
N TYR A 778 22.66 5.11 34.88
CA TYR A 778 22.37 5.69 36.18
C TYR A 778 22.13 4.60 37.23
N THR A 779 23.04 4.48 38.21
CA THR A 779 22.88 3.59 39.36
C THR A 779 22.53 4.41 40.59
N THR A 780 21.33 4.19 41.15
CA THR A 780 20.94 4.78 42.45
C THR A 780 21.83 4.20 43.55
N SER A 781 22.68 5.00 44.19
CA SER A 781 23.15 4.66 45.53
C SER A 781 22.01 4.96 46.49
N SER A 782 21.54 3.91 47.16
CA SER A 782 20.48 3.85 48.19
C SER A 782 20.18 5.13 48.96
#